data_AF-A0A1Q3NBW5-F1
#
_entry.id   AF-A0A1Q3NBW5-F1
#
_cell.length_a   1.000
_cell.length_b   1.000
_cell.length_c   1.000
_cell.angle_alpha   90.00
_cell.angle_beta   90.00
_cell.angle_gamma   90.00
#
_symmetry.space_group_name_H-M   'P 1'
#
loop_
_entity.id
_entity.type
_entity.pdbx_description
1 polymer ?
#
loop_
_entity_poly.entity_id
_entity_poly.type
_entity_poly.pdbx_seq_one_letter_code
_entity_poly.pdbx_strand_id
1 'polypeptide(L)'
;MKRQLGVFTTDQINKSGFRIRASALMSSEERHHFERLTTGLPAGLPAHIQHDMHRPFGWSKVLGLYIDSEMVRVVGVIEEAETKQETIQLTQLASLFWEVHHNKESDNLKRDLLERANLSELDEFDKFFKMEAYVLSRKNVASLLYPELFNISSDSVDKDGLTDYKILCQSMKQVQPGIFLDKKHNLLIFAHRFFRRSLSHRNKFNEYFLSSFDKTVAENSHLVPRLRLDPDLIGHPETVTNLLELEYWWGPHFNDDISLIPNGVTEHKASERTRYFEGIDRTQIWWKSPETRLNSSIKDRYRTFEIEELIENSSGGLPDEQYGCRYAHAEYSIGTSAITHFDGAIRAYPQDKYLDRIDLAIDQAGKHSDYTKLFRFDGCMTIDLWKRLLCDYFKGNPLIPEYLGAAQDDIEIEPEDTTNKDVSKIDTEESKSESELAVFISLTHSVSINESCIEQSTIVLPDERLLQTIETGCGAIDKFIRSKFDVANITSTSLDDGTLNLAKVTFGATSNLSVEMQDFISGFSNSLLYDIEHNGLQRIAVPISWVNNKLLINLSIKGSARQVYQLLVKLFTIIDPLKPASEWIENLASAITALIPISTIAPDLNGVLQGQLAYKRAGVVQYRMKLPDSQMKELLDEKPDWLR
;
A
#
# COMPACT_ATOMS: atom_id res chain seq x y z
N MET A 1 4.69 -6.02 19.50
CA MET A 1 4.01 -5.79 18.22
C MET A 1 3.88 -7.13 17.55
N LYS A 2 2.67 -7.51 17.15
CA LYS A 2 2.41 -8.74 16.41
C LYS A 2 2.99 -8.61 15.01
N ARG A 3 3.65 -9.66 14.53
CA ARG A 3 4.24 -9.69 13.18
C ARG A 3 3.40 -10.57 12.27
N GLN A 4 3.01 -10.01 11.13
CA GLN A 4 2.29 -10.75 10.09
C GLN A 4 3.12 -10.72 8.80
N LEU A 5 3.58 -11.89 8.35
CA LEU A 5 4.26 -12.05 7.06
C LEU A 5 3.22 -12.16 5.95
N GLY A 6 3.40 -11.46 4.85
CA GLY A 6 2.47 -11.52 3.73
C GLY A 6 3.03 -10.98 2.42
N VAL A 7 2.20 -11.08 1.39
CA VAL A 7 2.45 -10.48 0.08
C VAL A 7 1.73 -9.14 0.02
N PHE A 8 2.45 -8.05 -0.20
CA PHE A 8 1.89 -6.70 -0.24
C PHE A 8 1.34 -6.33 -1.61
N THR A 9 2.02 -6.75 -2.67
CA THR A 9 1.60 -6.52 -4.05
C THR A 9 2.31 -7.48 -4.99
N THR A 10 1.87 -7.54 -6.25
CA THR A 10 2.44 -8.41 -7.28
C THR A 10 2.64 -7.64 -8.59
N ASP A 11 3.37 -8.22 -9.52
CA ASP A 11 3.52 -7.69 -10.87
C ASP A 11 2.41 -8.15 -11.84
N GLN A 12 1.27 -8.63 -11.32
CA GLN A 12 0.13 -9.00 -12.14
C GLN A 12 -0.76 -7.78 -12.44
N ILE A 13 -1.67 -7.95 -13.39
CA ILE A 13 -2.70 -6.94 -13.67
C ILE A 13 -3.65 -6.90 -12.48
N ASN A 14 -3.77 -5.74 -11.83
CA ASN A 14 -4.67 -5.55 -10.71
C ASN A 14 -6.13 -5.35 -11.17
N LYS A 15 -7.07 -5.30 -10.22
CA LYS A 15 -8.50 -5.05 -10.52
C LYS A 15 -8.79 -3.69 -11.18
N SER A 16 -7.85 -2.75 -11.08
CA SER A 16 -7.91 -1.44 -11.76
C SER A 16 -7.36 -1.48 -13.20
N GLY A 17 -6.98 -2.66 -13.70
CA GLY A 17 -6.60 -2.86 -15.10
C GLY A 17 -5.18 -2.42 -15.45
N PHE A 18 -4.30 -2.20 -14.46
CA PHE A 18 -2.90 -1.88 -14.72
C PHE A 18 -1.94 -2.82 -13.99
N ARG A 19 -0.69 -2.83 -14.46
CA ARG A 19 0.41 -3.66 -13.95
C ARG A 19 1.52 -2.77 -13.41
N ILE A 20 2.04 -3.10 -12.23
CA ILE A 20 3.31 -2.55 -11.75
C ILE A 20 4.41 -3.53 -12.15
N ARG A 21 5.33 -3.10 -13.01
CA ARG A 21 6.43 -3.95 -13.50
C ARG A 21 7.36 -4.38 -12.35
N ALA A 22 7.96 -5.57 -12.41
CA ALA A 22 8.91 -6.05 -11.40
C ALA A 22 10.11 -5.08 -11.22
N SER A 23 10.58 -4.50 -12.32
CA SER A 23 11.58 -3.42 -12.34
C SER A 23 11.14 -2.20 -11.52
N ALA A 24 9.87 -1.79 -11.64
CA ALA A 24 9.32 -0.68 -10.89
C ALA A 24 9.20 -1.01 -9.39
N LEU A 25 8.73 -2.23 -9.06
CA LEU A 25 8.68 -2.72 -7.67
C LEU A 25 10.08 -2.71 -7.02
N MET A 26 11.09 -3.28 -7.69
CA MET A 26 12.46 -3.30 -7.18
C MET A 26 13.08 -1.89 -7.07
N SER A 27 12.85 -1.02 -8.06
CA SER A 27 13.33 0.37 -8.02
C SER A 27 12.71 1.18 -6.88
N SER A 28 11.48 0.83 -6.47
CA SER A 28 10.84 1.43 -5.30
C SER A 28 11.58 1.04 -4.02
N GLU A 29 11.94 -0.23 -3.88
CA GLU A 29 12.71 -0.72 -2.74
C GLU A 29 14.11 -0.10 -2.67
N GLU A 30 14.83 -0.06 -3.79
CA GLU A 30 16.14 0.58 -3.89
C GLU A 30 16.07 2.05 -3.43
N ARG A 31 15.11 2.83 -3.95
CA ARG A 31 14.88 4.22 -3.53
C ARG A 31 14.54 4.34 -2.05
N HIS A 32 13.66 3.47 -1.54
CA HIS A 32 13.31 3.46 -0.11
C HIS A 32 14.52 3.20 0.79
N HIS A 33 15.45 2.33 0.36
CA HIS A 33 16.72 2.16 1.08
C HIS A 33 17.56 3.44 1.11
N PHE A 34 17.70 4.12 -0.03
CA PHE A 34 18.45 5.39 -0.08
C PHE A 34 17.79 6.50 0.74
N GLU A 35 16.47 6.62 0.69
CA GLU A 35 15.72 7.62 1.45
C GLU A 35 15.86 7.44 2.96
N ARG A 36 15.96 6.20 3.45
CA ARG A 36 16.20 5.95 4.88
C ARG A 36 17.58 6.40 5.34
N LEU A 37 18.59 6.32 4.47
CA LEU A 37 19.93 6.79 4.80
C LEU A 37 19.99 8.30 4.94
N THR A 38 19.21 9.03 4.15
CA THR A 38 19.16 10.49 4.23
C THR A 38 18.28 10.99 5.37
N THR A 39 17.25 10.22 5.74
CA THR A 39 16.25 10.66 6.72
C THR A 39 16.43 10.11 8.13
N GLY A 40 17.16 9.00 8.29
CA GLY A 40 17.29 8.31 9.57
C GLY A 40 16.04 7.54 10.01
N LEU A 41 15.01 7.45 9.16
CA LEU A 41 13.80 6.68 9.45
C LEU A 41 14.06 5.16 9.43
N PRO A 42 13.36 4.37 10.26
CA PRO A 42 13.46 2.92 10.25
C PRO A 42 12.96 2.31 8.92
N ALA A 43 13.31 1.05 8.68
CA ALA A 43 12.84 0.29 7.54
C ALA A 43 11.32 0.11 7.54
N GLY A 44 10.64 0.69 6.55
CA GLY A 44 9.22 0.46 6.29
C GLY A 44 8.43 1.74 6.09
N LEU A 45 7.10 1.61 6.07
CA LEU A 45 6.12 2.66 5.88
C LEU A 45 4.97 2.47 6.87
N PRO A 46 4.34 3.55 7.36
CA PRO A 46 3.18 3.42 8.24
C PRO A 46 2.01 2.73 7.51
N ALA A 47 1.40 1.74 8.17
CA ALA A 47 0.22 1.04 7.70
C ALA A 47 -1.01 1.62 8.42
N HIS A 48 -2.06 1.88 7.64
CA HIS A 48 -3.25 2.62 8.08
C HIS A 48 -4.53 1.84 7.80
N ILE A 49 -5.55 2.07 8.61
CA ILE A 49 -6.90 1.54 8.37
C ILE A 49 -7.54 2.31 7.21
N GLN A 50 -7.99 1.58 6.18
CA GLN A 50 -8.69 2.12 4.98
C GLN A 50 -8.10 3.40 4.39
N HIS A 51 -6.80 3.38 4.13
CA HIS A 51 -6.05 4.51 3.57
C HIS A 51 -6.15 5.83 4.38
N ASP A 52 -6.70 5.79 5.61
CA ASP A 52 -6.82 6.97 6.45
C ASP A 52 -5.55 7.19 7.28
N MET A 53 -4.78 8.19 6.88
CA MET A 53 -3.50 8.58 7.48
C MET A 53 -3.62 9.13 8.92
N HIS A 54 -4.84 9.27 9.44
CA HIS A 54 -5.09 9.54 10.87
C HIS A 54 -5.23 8.26 11.71
N ARG A 55 -5.30 7.08 11.08
CA ARG A 55 -5.58 5.80 11.74
C ARG A 55 -4.45 4.79 11.51
N PRO A 56 -3.22 5.06 11.99
CA PRO A 56 -2.13 4.10 11.90
C PRO A 56 -2.43 2.90 12.81
N PHE A 57 -2.24 1.68 12.29
CA PHE A 57 -2.42 0.43 13.05
C PHE A 57 -1.16 -0.44 13.09
N GLY A 58 -0.26 -0.24 12.13
CA GLY A 58 1.01 -0.95 12.12
C GLY A 58 2.10 -0.26 11.31
N TRP A 59 3.23 -0.94 11.22
CA TRP A 59 4.38 -0.53 10.40
C TRP A 59 4.71 -1.64 9.40
N SER A 60 4.63 -1.33 8.12
CA SER A 60 4.86 -2.28 7.03
C SER A 60 6.30 -2.22 6.55
N LYS A 61 7.01 -3.34 6.55
CA LYS A 61 8.39 -3.44 6.09
C LYS A 61 8.50 -4.47 4.97
N VAL A 62 8.94 -4.04 3.80
CA VAL A 62 9.30 -4.96 2.72
C VAL A 62 10.57 -5.72 3.09
N LEU A 63 10.55 -7.03 2.86
CA LEU A 63 11.67 -7.93 3.07
C LEU A 63 12.42 -8.19 1.76
N GLY A 64 11.71 -8.22 0.64
CA GLY A 64 12.28 -8.44 -0.67
C GLY A 64 11.23 -8.82 -1.72
N LEU A 65 11.69 -9.14 -2.92
CA LEU A 65 10.85 -9.59 -4.02
C LEU A 65 11.05 -11.09 -4.24
N TYR A 66 9.96 -11.84 -4.14
CA TYR A 66 9.89 -13.27 -4.42
C TYR A 66 9.41 -13.49 -5.87
N ILE A 67 10.10 -14.35 -6.61
CA ILE A 67 9.87 -14.62 -8.03
C ILE A 67 9.69 -16.12 -8.19
N ASP A 68 8.62 -16.53 -8.84
CA ASP A 68 8.41 -17.91 -9.32
C ASP A 68 7.92 -17.90 -10.77
N SER A 69 7.40 -19.03 -11.24
CA SER A 69 6.84 -19.17 -12.60
C SER A 69 5.57 -18.34 -12.85
N GLU A 70 4.89 -17.91 -11.80
CA GLU A 70 3.59 -17.25 -11.91
C GLU A 70 3.77 -15.73 -11.95
N MET A 71 4.51 -15.19 -10.99
CA MET A 71 4.61 -13.75 -10.78
C MET A 71 5.77 -13.34 -9.87
N VAL A 72 6.04 -12.03 -9.87
CA VAL A 72 6.86 -11.36 -8.87
C VAL A 72 5.97 -10.83 -7.75
N ARG A 73 6.30 -11.16 -6.50
CA ARG A 73 5.56 -10.78 -5.28
C ARG A 73 6.46 -9.93 -4.39
N VAL A 74 5.96 -8.78 -3.95
CA VAL A 74 6.60 -8.02 -2.86
C VAL A 74 6.23 -8.67 -1.55
N VAL A 75 7.21 -9.26 -0.88
CA VAL A 75 7.02 -9.94 0.40
C VAL A 75 7.44 -9.00 1.52
N GLY A 76 6.62 -8.88 2.55
CA GLY A 76 6.85 -7.98 3.66
C GLY A 76 6.25 -8.46 4.97
N VAL A 77 6.56 -7.75 6.04
CA VAL A 77 5.99 -7.95 7.37
C VAL A 77 5.23 -6.69 7.80
N ILE A 78 4.05 -6.87 8.38
CA ILE A 78 3.35 -5.80 9.10
C ILE A 78 3.56 -6.04 10.59
N GLU A 79 4.08 -5.02 11.28
CA GLU A 79 4.20 -4.98 12.73
C GLU A 79 3.01 -4.20 13.31
N GLU A 80 2.05 -4.92 13.89
CA GLU A 80 0.81 -4.38 14.43
C GLU A 80 0.98 -3.99 15.91
N ALA A 81 0.47 -2.82 16.27
CA ALA A 81 0.41 -2.39 17.66
C ALA A 81 -0.71 -3.12 18.40
N GLU A 82 -0.39 -3.79 19.50
CA GLU A 82 -1.36 -4.53 20.33
C GLU A 82 -1.61 -3.85 21.68
N THR A 83 -0.63 -3.06 22.15
CA THR A 83 -0.72 -2.34 23.41
C THR A 83 -0.87 -0.84 23.20
N LYS A 84 -1.38 -0.13 24.21
CA LYS A 84 -1.45 1.34 24.21
C LYS A 84 -0.07 1.99 24.04
N GLN A 85 0.97 1.41 24.65
CA GLN A 85 2.33 1.93 24.52
C GLN A 85 2.86 1.80 23.10
N GLU A 86 2.64 0.65 22.45
CA GLU A 86 3.00 0.43 21.05
C GLU A 86 2.21 1.36 20.12
N THR A 87 0.93 1.60 20.42
CA THR A 87 0.10 2.55 19.67
C THR A 87 0.70 3.96 19.72
N ILE A 88 1.08 4.43 20.91
CA ILE A 88 1.73 5.75 21.08
C ILE A 88 3.05 5.82 20.28
N GLN A 89 3.89 4.79 20.39
CA GLN A 89 5.16 4.72 19.64
C GLN A 89 4.93 4.72 18.13
N LEU A 90 3.93 3.97 17.66
CA LEU A 90 3.55 3.93 16.25
C LEU A 90 3.05 5.31 15.77
N THR A 91 2.17 5.97 16.52
CA THR A 91 1.67 7.31 16.16
C THR A 91 2.79 8.34 16.09
N GLN A 92 3.76 8.28 17.01
CA GLN A 92 4.95 9.13 16.98
C GLN A 92 5.80 8.86 15.74
N LEU A 93 6.06 7.59 15.43
CA LEU A 93 6.84 7.21 14.25
C LEU A 93 6.14 7.58 12.94
N ALA A 94 4.83 7.37 12.85
CA ALA A 94 4.01 7.78 11.70
C ALA A 94 4.01 9.30 11.51
N SER A 95 3.96 10.07 12.61
CA SER A 95 4.05 11.53 12.55
C SER A 95 5.43 12.01 12.11
N LEU A 96 6.51 11.39 12.61
CA LEU A 96 7.87 11.69 12.16
C LEU A 96 8.04 11.34 10.68
N PHE A 97 7.53 10.19 10.25
CA PHE A 97 7.53 9.79 8.84
C PHE A 97 6.81 10.83 7.98
N TRP A 98 5.63 11.28 8.42
CA TRP A 98 4.85 12.32 7.75
C TRP A 98 5.68 13.61 7.61
N GLU A 99 6.22 14.15 8.70
CA GLU A 99 7.03 15.38 8.67
C GLU A 99 8.22 15.27 7.71
N VAL A 100 8.98 14.18 7.82
CA VAL A 100 10.13 13.93 6.96
C VAL A 100 9.70 13.83 5.49
N HIS A 101 8.64 13.09 5.17
CA HIS A 101 8.16 12.92 3.80
C HIS A 101 7.84 14.26 3.12
N HIS A 102 7.27 15.21 3.87
CA HIS A 102 6.84 16.51 3.36
C HIS A 102 7.98 17.54 3.33
N ASN A 103 8.97 17.39 4.22
CA ASN A 103 10.13 18.29 4.31
C ASN A 103 11.30 17.93 3.38
N LYS A 104 11.20 16.82 2.63
CA LYS A 104 12.24 16.36 1.68
C LYS A 104 12.49 17.32 0.50
N GLU A 105 11.52 18.16 0.16
CA GLU A 105 11.56 18.99 -1.06
C GLU A 105 12.43 20.25 -0.88
N SER A 106 13.08 20.68 -1.98
CA SER A 106 14.09 21.74 -1.91
C SER A 106 13.50 23.11 -1.58
N ASP A 107 14.30 23.95 -0.91
CA ASP A 107 13.98 25.37 -0.70
C ASP A 107 13.71 26.13 -2.00
N ASN A 108 14.13 25.61 -3.15
CA ASN A 108 13.82 26.21 -4.45
C ASN A 108 12.33 26.11 -4.78
N LEU A 109 11.67 24.96 -4.51
CA LEU A 109 10.24 24.81 -4.75
C LEU A 109 9.41 25.68 -3.81
N LYS A 110 9.85 25.86 -2.56
CA LYS A 110 9.24 26.80 -1.61
C LYS A 110 9.30 28.22 -2.14
N ARG A 111 10.51 28.68 -2.51
CA ARG A 111 10.72 30.04 -3.03
C ARG A 111 9.94 30.30 -4.31
N ASP A 112 9.96 29.36 -5.25
CA ASP A 112 9.23 29.48 -6.52
C ASP A 112 7.72 29.55 -6.30
N LEU A 113 7.16 28.72 -5.39
CA LEU A 113 5.73 28.78 -5.08
C LEU A 113 5.31 30.11 -4.42
N LEU A 114 6.13 30.65 -3.52
CA LEU A 114 5.90 31.96 -2.90
C LEU A 114 5.99 33.10 -3.93
N GLU A 115 6.97 33.05 -4.84
CA GLU A 115 7.15 34.03 -5.90
C GLU A 115 5.94 34.04 -6.86
N ARG A 116 5.49 32.87 -7.31
CA ARG A 116 4.27 32.73 -8.13
C ARG A 116 3.02 33.27 -7.45
N ALA A 117 2.93 33.07 -6.14
CA ALA A 117 1.84 33.57 -5.31
C ALA A 117 1.99 35.06 -4.93
N ASN A 118 3.08 35.72 -5.33
CA ASN A 118 3.43 37.08 -4.93
C ASN A 118 3.41 37.28 -3.40
N LEU A 119 3.91 36.28 -2.67
CA LEU A 119 4.01 36.29 -1.20
C LEU A 119 5.46 36.61 -0.80
N SER A 120 5.66 37.77 -0.19
CA SER A 120 6.99 38.29 0.13
C SER A 120 7.63 37.66 1.38
N GLU A 121 6.83 37.11 2.29
CA GLU A 121 7.31 36.53 3.56
C GLU A 121 6.57 35.23 3.91
N LEU A 122 7.29 34.34 4.59
CA LEU A 122 6.71 33.16 5.24
C LEU A 122 5.93 33.60 6.47
N ASP A 123 4.72 33.07 6.62
CA ASP A 123 3.95 33.16 7.84
C ASP A 123 4.42 32.05 8.80
N GLU A 124 4.37 32.30 10.12
CA GLU A 124 4.75 31.30 11.12
C GLU A 124 3.87 30.03 11.07
N PHE A 125 2.65 30.16 10.53
CA PHE A 125 1.71 29.05 10.37
C PHE A 125 1.75 28.41 8.97
N ASP A 126 2.64 28.86 8.08
CA ASP A 126 2.79 28.25 6.78
C ASP A 126 3.23 26.80 6.90
N LYS A 127 2.54 25.94 6.15
CA LYS A 127 2.93 24.55 6.03
C LYS A 127 3.09 24.18 4.57
N PHE A 128 4.17 23.48 4.28
CA PHE A 128 4.42 22.95 2.96
C PHE A 128 4.24 21.44 2.98
N PHE A 129 3.52 20.94 1.99
CA PHE A 129 3.17 19.54 1.93
C PHE A 129 3.36 18.96 0.53
N LYS A 130 3.73 17.69 0.43
CA LYS A 130 3.65 16.88 -0.78
C LYS A 130 2.39 16.04 -0.75
N MET A 131 1.40 16.46 -1.52
CA MET A 131 0.13 15.77 -1.73
C MET A 131 0.06 15.32 -3.20
N GLU A 132 -1.06 15.56 -3.90
CA GLU A 132 -1.12 15.41 -5.37
C GLU A 132 -0.20 16.40 -6.10
N ALA A 133 0.27 17.44 -5.42
CA ALA A 133 1.36 18.32 -5.82
C ALA A 133 2.11 18.80 -4.57
N TYR A 134 3.22 19.51 -4.77
CA TYR A 134 3.83 20.32 -3.73
C TYR A 134 2.96 21.56 -3.47
N VAL A 135 2.51 21.74 -2.24
CA VAL A 135 1.51 22.75 -1.86
C VAL A 135 1.96 23.63 -0.71
N LEU A 136 1.48 24.87 -0.72
CA LEU A 136 1.48 25.77 0.42
C LEU A 136 0.08 25.75 1.02
N SER A 137 0.00 25.34 2.29
CA SER A 137 -1.16 25.49 3.14
C SER A 137 -1.01 26.73 4.00
N ARG A 138 -1.80 27.76 3.70
CA ARG A 138 -1.87 29.01 4.47
C ARG A 138 -3.33 29.45 4.50
N LYS A 139 -3.82 29.83 5.68
CA LYS A 139 -5.22 30.24 5.86
C LYS A 139 -5.62 31.29 4.81
N ASN A 140 -6.69 31.00 4.07
CA ASN A 140 -7.31 31.82 3.03
C ASN A 140 -6.42 32.17 1.83
N VAL A 141 -5.23 31.57 1.67
CA VAL A 141 -4.28 31.96 0.61
C VAL A 141 -4.89 31.90 -0.79
N ALA A 142 -5.62 30.84 -1.12
CA ALA A 142 -6.28 30.72 -2.43
C ALA A 142 -7.42 31.74 -2.55
N SER A 143 -8.22 31.93 -1.50
CA SER A 143 -9.34 32.89 -1.52
C SER A 143 -8.90 34.36 -1.63
N LEU A 144 -7.71 34.69 -1.13
CA LEU A 144 -7.11 36.03 -1.26
C LEU A 144 -6.54 36.26 -2.65
N LEU A 145 -5.96 35.23 -3.27
CA LEU A 145 -5.40 35.31 -4.62
C LEU A 145 -6.46 35.26 -5.72
N TYR A 146 -7.57 34.56 -5.47
CA TYR A 146 -8.65 34.32 -6.43
C TYR A 146 -10.03 34.73 -5.88
N PRO A 147 -10.22 35.99 -5.42
CA PRO A 147 -11.45 36.42 -4.77
C PRO A 147 -12.70 36.18 -5.62
N GLU A 148 -12.59 36.21 -6.95
CA GLU A 148 -13.65 35.93 -7.90
C GLU A 148 -14.19 34.50 -7.83
N LEU A 149 -13.44 33.55 -7.27
CA LEU A 149 -13.82 32.14 -7.11
C LEU A 149 -14.31 31.78 -5.70
N PHE A 150 -14.12 32.66 -4.71
CA PHE A 150 -14.45 32.38 -3.31
C PHE A 150 -15.42 33.38 -2.67
N ASN A 151 -15.47 34.63 -3.15
CA ASN A 151 -16.33 35.65 -2.57
C ASN A 151 -17.77 35.50 -3.05
N ILE A 152 -18.72 35.38 -2.12
CA ILE A 152 -20.17 35.26 -2.38
C ILE A 152 -20.73 36.45 -3.19
N SER A 153 -20.06 37.60 -3.16
CA SER A 153 -20.42 38.76 -3.96
C SER A 153 -20.01 38.65 -5.44
N SER A 154 -19.27 37.61 -5.82
CA SER A 154 -18.86 37.32 -7.21
C SER A 154 -19.97 36.59 -7.96
N ASP A 155 -20.19 36.92 -9.23
CA ASP A 155 -21.18 36.25 -10.08
C ASP A 155 -20.91 34.74 -10.24
N SER A 156 -19.65 34.34 -10.08
CA SER A 156 -19.20 32.94 -10.19
C SER A 156 -19.44 32.13 -8.92
N VAL A 157 -19.83 32.74 -7.80
CA VAL A 157 -19.96 32.07 -6.50
C VAL A 157 -21.37 32.27 -5.98
N ASP A 158 -21.99 31.21 -5.48
CA ASP A 158 -23.34 31.32 -4.93
C ASP A 158 -23.35 31.66 -3.43
N LYS A 159 -24.55 31.82 -2.88
CA LYS A 159 -24.77 32.12 -1.45
C LYS A 159 -24.22 31.07 -0.48
N ASP A 160 -23.98 29.84 -0.94
CA ASP A 160 -23.46 28.74 -0.14
C ASP A 160 -21.92 28.65 -0.22
N GLY A 161 -21.28 29.56 -0.98
CA GLY A 161 -19.84 29.59 -1.22
C GLY A 161 -19.37 28.59 -2.26
N LEU A 162 -20.26 28.14 -3.17
CA LEU A 162 -19.91 27.21 -4.25
C LEU A 162 -19.62 27.96 -5.55
N THR A 163 -18.47 27.64 -6.16
CA THR A 163 -18.03 28.19 -7.44
C THR A 163 -18.76 27.50 -8.59
N ASP A 164 -19.17 28.25 -9.61
CA ASP A 164 -19.68 27.70 -10.87
C ASP A 164 -18.59 26.87 -11.56
N TYR A 165 -18.82 25.57 -11.66
CA TYR A 165 -17.82 24.65 -12.16
C TYR A 165 -17.54 24.86 -13.66
N LYS A 166 -18.55 25.28 -14.44
CA LYS A 166 -18.35 25.56 -15.87
C LYS A 166 -17.50 26.81 -16.06
N ILE A 167 -17.72 27.86 -15.25
CA ILE A 167 -16.87 29.06 -15.28
C ILE A 167 -15.44 28.72 -14.85
N LEU A 168 -15.27 27.90 -13.82
CA LEU A 168 -13.96 27.42 -13.37
C LEU A 168 -13.19 26.69 -14.49
N CYS A 169 -13.84 25.74 -15.18
CA CYS A 169 -13.22 24.98 -16.27
C CYS A 169 -12.98 25.80 -17.55
N GLN A 170 -13.65 26.94 -17.71
CA GLN A 170 -13.37 27.89 -18.80
C GLN A 170 -12.10 28.71 -18.53
N SER A 171 -11.85 29.08 -17.27
CA SER A 171 -10.70 29.90 -16.88
C SER A 171 -9.46 29.06 -16.53
N MET A 172 -9.64 27.81 -16.07
CA MET A 172 -8.57 26.95 -15.59
C MET A 172 -8.55 25.60 -16.29
N LYS A 173 -7.36 25.01 -16.45
CA LYS A 173 -7.20 23.66 -16.98
C LYS A 173 -7.27 22.66 -15.83
N GLN A 174 -8.25 21.78 -15.81
CA GLN A 174 -8.22 20.64 -14.90
C GLN A 174 -7.06 19.69 -15.27
N VAL A 175 -6.18 19.41 -14.32
CA VAL A 175 -5.00 18.54 -14.51
C VAL A 175 -5.17 17.17 -13.87
N GLN A 176 -5.99 17.09 -12.83
CA GLN A 176 -6.50 15.87 -12.19
C GLN A 176 -7.91 16.17 -11.64
N PRO A 177 -8.74 15.15 -11.35
CA PRO A 177 -10.04 15.35 -10.72
C PRO A 177 -9.93 16.21 -9.45
N GLY A 178 -10.58 17.38 -9.47
CA GLY A 178 -10.53 18.37 -8.38
C GLY A 178 -9.24 19.21 -8.27
N ILE A 179 -8.35 19.19 -9.26
CA ILE A 179 -7.12 20.02 -9.29
C ILE A 179 -7.08 20.84 -10.58
N PHE A 180 -6.99 22.15 -10.44
CA PHE A 180 -7.14 23.11 -11.53
C PHE A 180 -5.89 23.97 -11.66
N LEU A 181 -5.31 23.99 -12.85
CA LEU A 181 -4.19 24.84 -13.23
C LEU A 181 -4.69 26.17 -13.77
N ASP A 182 -4.37 27.24 -13.07
CA ASP A 182 -4.41 28.58 -13.60
C ASP A 182 -3.13 28.85 -14.42
N LYS A 183 -3.27 28.94 -15.74
CA LYS A 183 -2.15 29.20 -16.64
C LYS A 183 -1.59 30.62 -16.52
N LYS A 184 -2.38 31.57 -15.99
CA LYS A 184 -1.97 32.98 -15.90
C LYS A 184 -0.95 33.17 -14.78
N HIS A 185 -1.27 32.70 -13.57
CA HIS A 185 -0.35 32.79 -12.43
C HIS A 185 0.53 31.54 -12.29
N ASN A 186 0.28 30.51 -13.10
CA ASN A 186 0.95 29.21 -13.07
C ASN A 186 0.90 28.57 -11.67
N LEU A 187 -0.31 28.52 -11.12
CA LEU A 187 -0.61 27.98 -9.80
C LEU A 187 -1.72 26.93 -9.90
N LEU A 188 -1.71 25.99 -8.96
CA LEU A 188 -2.79 25.01 -8.78
C LEU A 188 -3.77 25.47 -7.71
N ILE A 189 -5.06 25.29 -7.97
CA ILE A 189 -6.17 25.39 -7.02
C ILE A 189 -6.83 24.02 -6.87
N PHE A 190 -7.36 23.75 -5.68
CA PHE A 190 -7.86 22.45 -5.29
C PHE A 190 -9.34 22.50 -4.92
N ALA A 191 -10.05 21.41 -5.16
CA ALA A 191 -11.36 21.17 -4.54
C ALA A 191 -11.21 21.14 -3.01
N HIS A 192 -12.29 21.44 -2.29
CA HIS A 192 -12.23 21.55 -0.82
C HIS A 192 -11.72 20.26 -0.15
N ARG A 193 -10.87 20.37 0.88
CA ARG A 193 -10.33 19.21 1.64
C ARG A 193 -11.37 18.21 2.17
N PHE A 194 -12.62 18.61 2.27
CA PHE A 194 -13.72 17.75 2.72
C PHE A 194 -14.14 16.68 1.70
N PHE A 195 -13.55 16.69 0.51
CA PHE A 195 -13.60 15.54 -0.41
C PHE A 195 -12.57 14.44 -0.06
N ARG A 196 -11.82 14.58 1.03
CA ARG A 196 -10.79 13.61 1.48
C ARG A 196 -11.30 12.80 2.67
N ARG A 197 -10.79 11.57 2.86
CA ARG A 197 -11.07 10.76 4.07
C ARG A 197 -10.72 11.57 5.33
N SER A 198 -11.53 11.42 6.38
CA SER A 198 -11.39 12.18 7.63
C SER A 198 -11.29 13.70 7.43
N LEU A 199 -11.76 14.22 6.28
CA LEU A 199 -11.86 15.63 5.95
C LEU A 199 -10.50 16.38 5.94
N SER A 200 -9.41 15.64 5.72
CA SER A 200 -8.05 16.13 5.98
C SER A 200 -7.15 16.14 4.77
N HIS A 201 -6.28 17.16 4.65
CA HIS A 201 -5.17 17.21 3.69
C HIS A 201 -4.17 16.06 3.84
N ARG A 202 -4.21 15.29 4.94
CA ARG A 202 -3.38 14.08 5.05
C ARG A 202 -3.79 12.99 4.07
N ASN A 203 -5.06 12.95 3.69
CA ASN A 203 -5.61 11.88 2.86
C ASN A 203 -5.79 12.34 1.43
N LYS A 204 -5.80 11.40 0.48
CA LYS A 204 -6.08 11.67 -0.94
C LYS A 204 -7.53 12.13 -1.13
N PHE A 205 -7.79 12.89 -2.19
CA PHE A 205 -9.15 13.13 -2.66
C PHE A 205 -9.93 11.84 -2.99
N ASN A 206 -11.24 11.90 -2.77
CA ASN A 206 -12.21 10.99 -3.37
C ASN A 206 -12.29 11.23 -4.88
N GLU A 207 -11.30 10.67 -5.58
CA GLU A 207 -11.16 10.78 -7.03
C GLU A 207 -12.35 10.14 -7.77
N TYR A 208 -12.97 9.11 -7.19
CA TYR A 208 -14.16 8.48 -7.77
C TYR A 208 -15.30 9.50 -7.91
N PHE A 209 -15.61 10.21 -6.82
CA PHE A 209 -16.64 11.25 -6.85
C PHE A 209 -16.27 12.39 -7.80
N LEU A 210 -15.05 12.93 -7.70
CA LEU A 210 -14.65 14.08 -8.52
C LEU A 210 -14.57 13.74 -10.01
N SER A 211 -14.18 12.51 -10.37
CA SER A 211 -14.19 12.04 -11.76
C SER A 211 -15.61 11.84 -12.27
N SER A 212 -16.49 11.22 -11.47
CA SER A 212 -17.90 11.07 -11.83
C SER A 212 -18.60 12.42 -11.92
N PHE A 213 -18.25 13.38 -11.06
CA PHE A 213 -18.74 14.75 -11.12
C PHE A 213 -18.37 15.40 -12.47
N ASP A 214 -17.08 15.37 -12.84
CA ASP A 214 -16.61 15.95 -14.10
C ASP A 214 -17.26 15.29 -15.32
N LYS A 215 -17.29 13.95 -15.35
CA LYS A 215 -17.95 13.18 -16.40
C LYS A 215 -19.44 13.54 -16.53
N THR A 216 -20.14 13.66 -15.42
CA THR A 216 -21.56 14.07 -15.38
C THR A 216 -21.74 15.43 -16.04
N VAL A 217 -20.89 16.41 -15.73
CA VAL A 217 -20.95 17.75 -16.33
C VAL A 217 -20.69 17.72 -17.83
N ALA A 218 -19.69 16.96 -18.27
CA ALA A 218 -19.33 16.85 -19.68
C ALA A 218 -20.44 16.21 -20.52
N GLU A 219 -21.12 15.18 -19.98
CA GLU A 219 -22.16 14.43 -20.67
C GLU A 219 -23.55 15.10 -20.57
N ASN A 220 -23.76 16.04 -19.64
CA ASN A 220 -25.07 16.65 -19.36
C ASN A 220 -24.98 18.18 -19.32
N SER A 221 -24.91 18.80 -20.50
CA SER A 221 -24.70 20.25 -20.64
C SER A 221 -25.81 21.13 -20.05
N HIS A 222 -27.02 20.59 -19.83
CA HIS A 222 -28.14 21.29 -19.22
C HIS A 222 -28.04 21.42 -17.70
N LEU A 223 -27.20 20.63 -17.03
CA LEU A 223 -27.01 20.74 -15.59
C LEU A 223 -26.23 22.01 -15.23
N VAL A 224 -26.49 22.59 -14.07
CA VAL A 224 -25.74 23.70 -13.48
C VAL A 224 -24.91 23.17 -12.31
N PRO A 225 -23.65 22.77 -12.57
CA PRO A 225 -22.76 22.24 -11.55
C PRO A 225 -22.07 23.34 -10.76
N ARG A 226 -21.96 23.12 -9.45
CA ARG A 226 -21.29 24.02 -8.50
C ARG A 226 -20.39 23.17 -7.60
N LEU A 227 -19.17 23.65 -7.35
CA LEU A 227 -18.14 22.93 -6.58
C LEU A 227 -17.47 23.88 -5.59
N ARG A 228 -17.21 23.40 -4.37
CA ARG A 228 -16.44 24.15 -3.38
C ARG A 228 -14.95 23.94 -3.59
N LEU A 229 -14.21 25.04 -3.61
CA LEU A 229 -12.76 25.06 -3.67
C LEU A 229 -12.15 25.20 -2.27
N ASP A 230 -10.91 24.75 -2.12
CA ASP A 230 -10.15 24.89 -0.87
C ASP A 230 -9.60 26.33 -0.75
N PRO A 231 -10.02 27.10 0.27
CA PRO A 231 -9.57 28.48 0.41
C PRO A 231 -8.12 28.56 0.91
N ASP A 232 -7.58 27.49 1.47
CA ASP A 232 -6.33 27.50 2.24
C ASP A 232 -5.14 26.90 1.48
N LEU A 233 -5.32 26.47 0.22
CA LEU A 233 -4.34 25.66 -0.49
C LEU A 233 -4.03 26.18 -1.90
N ILE A 234 -2.74 26.38 -2.20
CA ILE A 234 -2.22 26.57 -3.55
C ILE A 234 -1.06 25.61 -3.82
N GLY A 235 -0.82 25.27 -5.09
CA GLY A 235 0.14 24.23 -5.45
C GLY A 235 1.02 24.55 -6.65
N HIS A 236 2.15 23.86 -6.73
CA HIS A 236 3.15 24.01 -7.76
C HIS A 236 2.86 23.08 -8.97
N PRO A 237 2.61 23.62 -10.18
CA PRO A 237 2.13 22.83 -11.31
C PRO A 237 3.11 21.79 -11.86
N GLU A 238 4.41 22.01 -11.75
CA GLU A 238 5.42 21.06 -12.24
C GLU A 238 5.63 19.86 -11.31
N THR A 239 5.00 19.86 -10.14
CA THR A 239 5.13 18.80 -9.12
C THR A 239 3.90 17.91 -9.05
N VAL A 240 2.97 18.06 -10.01
CA VAL A 240 1.75 17.26 -10.09
C VAL A 240 2.10 15.79 -10.24
N THR A 241 1.61 14.98 -9.30
CA THR A 241 1.78 13.53 -9.29
C THR A 241 0.43 12.85 -9.11
N ASN A 242 0.23 11.72 -9.79
CA ASN A 242 -0.98 10.92 -9.63
C ASN A 242 -0.80 10.00 -8.42
N LEU A 243 -1.44 10.34 -7.31
CA LEU A 243 -1.60 9.40 -6.21
C LEU A 243 -2.61 8.34 -6.64
N LEU A 244 -2.37 7.06 -6.36
CA LEU A 244 -3.31 5.98 -6.67
C LEU A 244 -3.84 5.39 -5.37
N GLU A 245 -5.16 5.30 -5.25
CA GLU A 245 -5.83 4.61 -4.15
C GLU A 245 -6.52 3.37 -4.74
N LEU A 246 -5.91 2.21 -4.54
CA LEU A 246 -6.33 0.93 -5.14
C LEU A 246 -7.30 0.22 -4.22
N GLU A 247 -8.51 0.74 -4.21
CA GLU A 247 -9.61 0.20 -3.42
C GLU A 247 -10.75 -0.15 -4.37
N TYR A 248 -11.24 -1.38 -4.29
CA TYR A 248 -12.29 -1.88 -5.18
C TYR A 248 -13.60 -2.04 -4.42
N TRP A 249 -14.65 -1.44 -4.96
CA TRP A 249 -16.00 -1.52 -4.44
C TRP A 249 -16.92 -1.96 -5.58
N TRP A 250 -17.62 -3.08 -5.39
CA TRP A 250 -18.69 -3.49 -6.29
C TRP A 250 -19.95 -2.68 -5.98
N GLY A 251 -20.62 -2.23 -7.03
CA GLY A 251 -21.93 -1.58 -6.93
C GLY A 251 -22.94 -2.36 -7.79
N PRO A 252 -24.16 -2.57 -7.29
CA PRO A 252 -25.22 -3.33 -7.97
C PRO A 252 -25.98 -2.52 -9.03
N HIS A 253 -27.01 -3.14 -9.61
CA HIS A 253 -28.17 -2.47 -10.20
C HIS A 253 -29.29 -2.27 -9.16
N PHE A 254 -30.09 -1.21 -9.32
CA PHE A 254 -30.98 -0.69 -8.28
C PHE A 254 -32.46 -0.80 -8.68
N ASN A 255 -33.40 -0.59 -7.73
CA ASN A 255 -34.80 -0.30 -8.07
C ASN A 255 -34.98 1.20 -8.34
N ASP A 256 -35.31 1.57 -9.57
CA ASP A 256 -35.35 2.97 -10.02
C ASP A 256 -36.67 3.71 -9.75
N ASP A 257 -37.69 3.03 -9.23
CA ASP A 257 -38.97 3.69 -8.94
C ASP A 257 -38.98 4.40 -7.59
N ILE A 258 -38.40 5.61 -7.57
CA ILE A 258 -38.43 6.52 -6.41
C ILE A 258 -39.86 6.80 -5.96
N SER A 259 -40.86 6.76 -6.84
CA SER A 259 -42.24 7.10 -6.48
C SER A 259 -42.88 6.11 -5.49
N LEU A 260 -42.36 4.88 -5.43
CA LEU A 260 -42.87 3.81 -4.57
C LEU A 260 -42.23 3.75 -3.18
N ILE A 261 -41.15 4.51 -2.94
CA ILE A 261 -40.46 4.49 -1.63
C ILE A 261 -41.38 5.12 -0.56
N PRO A 262 -41.62 4.49 0.60
CA PRO A 262 -42.45 5.09 1.65
C PRO A 262 -41.83 6.38 2.23
N ASN A 263 -42.67 7.26 2.79
CA ASN A 263 -42.18 8.43 3.52
C ASN A 263 -41.71 8.03 4.91
N GLY A 264 -40.80 8.82 5.48
CA GLY A 264 -40.27 8.62 6.83
C GLY A 264 -38.77 8.36 6.84
N VAL A 265 -38.26 8.14 8.04
CA VAL A 265 -36.84 7.86 8.29
C VAL A 265 -36.62 6.35 8.24
N THR A 266 -35.58 5.93 7.52
CA THR A 266 -35.02 4.58 7.53
C THR A 266 -33.60 4.67 8.06
N GLU A 267 -33.20 3.70 8.87
CA GLU A 267 -31.85 3.61 9.42
C GLU A 267 -31.24 2.25 9.08
N HIS A 268 -30.01 2.28 8.58
CA HIS A 268 -29.19 1.10 8.35
C HIS A 268 -28.00 1.14 9.30
N LYS A 269 -27.81 0.07 10.07
CA LYS A 269 -26.72 -0.05 11.04
C LYS A 269 -25.53 -0.75 10.40
N ALA A 270 -24.33 -0.22 10.59
CA ALA A 270 -23.12 -0.85 10.07
C ALA A 270 -22.72 -2.10 10.87
N SER A 271 -22.16 -3.09 10.19
CA SER A 271 -21.52 -4.25 10.81
C SER A 271 -20.30 -3.82 11.65
N GLU A 272 -19.86 -4.66 12.59
CA GLU A 272 -18.62 -4.41 13.36
C GLU A 272 -17.40 -4.22 12.43
N ARG A 273 -17.31 -5.02 11.37
CA ARG A 273 -16.28 -4.88 10.34
C ARG A 273 -16.32 -3.50 9.68
N THR A 274 -17.50 -3.05 9.24
CA THR A 274 -17.67 -1.74 8.59
C THR A 274 -17.37 -0.59 9.55
N ARG A 275 -17.82 -0.69 10.80
CA ARG A 275 -17.51 0.26 11.88
C ARG A 275 -15.99 0.37 12.09
N TYR A 276 -15.31 -0.77 12.19
CA TYR A 276 -13.86 -0.80 12.35
C TYR A 276 -13.12 -0.23 11.14
N PHE A 277 -13.40 -0.71 9.92
CA PHE A 277 -12.62 -0.30 8.75
C PHE A 277 -12.99 1.10 8.25
N GLU A 278 -14.27 1.42 8.13
CA GLU A 278 -14.75 2.66 7.51
C GLU A 278 -15.06 3.77 8.52
N GLY A 279 -15.16 3.42 9.81
CA GLY A 279 -15.53 4.37 10.86
C GLY A 279 -17.00 4.77 10.84
N ILE A 280 -17.86 4.06 10.10
CA ILE A 280 -19.28 4.38 9.93
C ILE A 280 -20.09 3.58 10.94
N ASP A 281 -20.86 4.26 11.77
CA ASP A 281 -21.77 3.65 12.75
C ASP A 281 -23.10 3.23 12.12
N ARG A 282 -23.73 4.16 11.40
CA ARG A 282 -25.02 3.98 10.74
C ARG A 282 -25.25 5.04 9.68
N THR A 283 -26.23 4.79 8.82
CA THR A 283 -26.71 5.74 7.82
C THR A 283 -28.20 5.96 8.00
N GLN A 284 -28.63 7.21 8.12
CA GLN A 284 -30.03 7.58 8.23
C GLN A 284 -30.49 8.23 6.93
N ILE A 285 -31.58 7.71 6.38
CA ILE A 285 -32.20 8.16 5.13
C ILE A 285 -33.61 8.67 5.44
N TRP A 286 -33.96 9.84 4.93
CA TRP A 286 -35.28 10.44 5.12
C TRP A 286 -35.92 10.85 3.80
N TRP A 287 -37.09 10.26 3.52
CA TRP A 287 -37.99 10.75 2.49
C TRP A 287 -39.11 11.58 3.12
N LYS A 288 -39.15 12.87 2.79
CA LYS A 288 -40.21 13.76 3.26
C LYS A 288 -41.52 13.50 2.53
N SER A 289 -42.61 13.85 3.20
CA SER A 289 -43.92 13.93 2.58
C SER A 289 -43.87 14.80 1.32
N PRO A 290 -44.45 14.37 0.19
CA PRO A 290 -44.32 15.13 -1.04
C PRO A 290 -44.99 16.50 -0.96
N GLU A 291 -44.31 17.53 -1.44
CA GLU A 291 -44.76 18.92 -1.40
C GLU A 291 -45.18 19.37 -2.81
N THR A 292 -46.28 20.11 -2.92
CA THR A 292 -46.68 20.72 -4.21
C THR A 292 -46.10 22.12 -4.30
N ARG A 293 -45.31 22.38 -5.34
CA ARG A 293 -44.72 23.71 -5.60
C ARG A 293 -45.17 24.21 -6.97
N LEU A 294 -45.29 25.53 -7.09
CA LEU A 294 -45.56 26.21 -8.36
C LEU A 294 -44.21 26.59 -8.98
N ASN A 295 -43.86 25.97 -10.11
CA ASN A 295 -42.68 26.34 -10.88
C ASN A 295 -43.13 26.82 -12.25
N SER A 296 -42.85 28.09 -12.58
CA SER A 296 -43.13 28.67 -13.90
C SER A 296 -44.58 28.45 -14.40
N SER A 297 -45.55 28.58 -13.49
CA SER A 297 -47.00 28.38 -13.71
C SER A 297 -47.47 26.92 -13.89
N ILE A 298 -46.59 25.94 -13.71
CA ILE A 298 -46.93 24.50 -13.66
C ILE A 298 -46.90 24.06 -12.20
N LYS A 299 -47.97 23.38 -11.76
CA LYS A 299 -47.99 22.71 -10.45
C LYS A 299 -47.27 21.37 -10.59
N ASP A 300 -46.21 21.20 -9.83
CA ASP A 300 -45.48 19.94 -9.75
C ASP A 300 -45.34 19.50 -8.29
N ARG A 301 -45.15 18.20 -8.10
CA ARG A 301 -45.06 17.56 -6.79
C ARG A 301 -43.65 17.03 -6.61
N TYR A 302 -42.99 17.49 -5.55
CA TYR A 302 -41.61 17.16 -5.25
C TYR A 302 -41.53 16.22 -4.06
N ARG A 303 -40.62 15.25 -4.12
CA ARG A 303 -40.17 14.48 -2.96
C ARG A 303 -38.79 14.95 -2.57
N THR A 304 -38.58 15.20 -1.29
CA THR A 304 -37.27 15.55 -0.75
C THR A 304 -36.64 14.32 -0.11
N PHE A 305 -35.40 14.04 -0.52
CA PHE A 305 -34.51 13.06 0.05
C PHE A 305 -33.44 13.77 0.87
N GLU A 306 -33.19 13.27 2.07
CA GLU A 306 -32.05 13.65 2.89
C GLU A 306 -31.36 12.38 3.39
N ILE A 307 -30.03 12.39 3.44
CA ILE A 307 -29.24 11.27 3.94
C ILE A 307 -28.05 11.79 4.73
N GLU A 308 -27.76 11.13 5.84
CA GLU A 308 -26.61 11.45 6.69
C GLU A 308 -25.94 10.15 7.13
N GLU A 309 -24.61 10.08 6.96
CA GLU A 309 -23.81 9.05 7.61
C GLU A 309 -23.39 9.53 9.00
N LEU A 310 -23.47 8.65 9.99
CA LEU A 310 -22.98 8.89 11.33
C LEU A 310 -21.74 8.02 11.54
N ILE A 311 -20.70 8.61 12.11
CA ILE A 311 -19.37 8.01 12.26
C ILE A 311 -19.00 7.76 13.73
N GLU A 312 -18.05 6.86 13.99
CA GLU A 312 -17.60 6.51 15.34
C GLU A 312 -16.38 7.28 15.79
N ASN A 313 -15.55 7.68 14.83
CA ASN A 313 -14.28 8.33 15.10
C ASN A 313 -14.41 9.81 14.76
N SER A 314 -13.77 10.66 15.56
CA SER A 314 -13.61 12.07 15.21
C SER A 314 -12.86 12.22 13.88
N SER A 315 -13.17 13.28 13.15
CA SER A 315 -12.56 13.54 11.85
C SER A 315 -11.25 14.30 12.04
N GLY A 316 -10.11 13.66 11.74
CA GLY A 316 -8.77 14.24 11.95
C GLY A 316 -8.48 15.53 11.16
N GLY A 317 -9.31 15.90 10.18
CA GLY A 317 -9.25 17.17 9.44
C GLY A 317 -10.06 18.31 10.06
N LEU A 318 -10.82 18.05 11.13
CA LEU A 318 -11.57 19.04 11.89
C LEU A 318 -10.86 19.36 13.22
N PRO A 319 -11.02 20.57 13.76
CA PRO A 319 -10.49 20.93 15.07
C PRO A 319 -11.22 20.20 16.20
N ASP A 320 -10.63 20.18 17.40
CA ASP A 320 -11.28 19.82 18.67
C ASP A 320 -12.05 18.49 18.66
N GLU A 321 -11.51 17.48 17.96
CA GLU A 321 -12.10 16.13 17.85
C GLU A 321 -13.56 16.13 17.37
N GLN A 322 -13.93 17.07 16.50
CA GLN A 322 -15.27 17.13 15.91
C GLN A 322 -15.57 15.92 14.99
N TYR A 323 -16.87 15.63 14.84
CA TYR A 323 -17.39 14.55 14.02
C TYR A 323 -17.96 15.12 12.73
N GLY A 324 -17.30 14.85 11.61
CA GLY A 324 -17.69 15.31 10.28
C GLY A 324 -18.53 14.27 9.54
N CYS A 325 -19.84 14.45 9.55
CA CYS A 325 -20.79 13.55 8.91
C CYS A 325 -21.05 13.99 7.46
N ARG A 326 -20.84 13.12 6.46
CA ARG A 326 -21.31 13.39 5.09
C ARG A 326 -22.84 13.41 5.06
N TYR A 327 -23.37 14.38 4.36
CA TYR A 327 -24.79 14.63 4.19
C TYR A 327 -25.08 14.88 2.71
N ALA A 328 -26.20 14.37 2.22
CA ALA A 328 -26.68 14.73 0.89
C ALA A 328 -28.18 15.00 0.88
N HIS A 329 -28.59 15.85 -0.05
CA HIS A 329 -29.95 16.29 -0.25
C HIS A 329 -30.31 16.21 -1.72
N ALA A 330 -31.50 15.68 -2.04
CA ALA A 330 -32.01 15.67 -3.40
C ALA A 330 -33.50 16.03 -3.46
N GLU A 331 -33.91 16.65 -4.56
CA GLU A 331 -35.31 16.88 -4.89
C GLU A 331 -35.70 16.09 -6.13
N TYR A 332 -36.67 15.19 -5.99
CA TYR A 332 -37.25 14.42 -7.09
C TYR A 332 -38.56 15.06 -7.53
N SER A 333 -38.66 15.46 -8.80
CA SER A 333 -39.91 15.88 -9.42
C SER A 333 -40.68 14.65 -9.89
N ILE A 334 -41.92 14.50 -9.41
CA ILE A 334 -42.83 13.45 -9.87
C ILE A 334 -43.27 13.72 -11.31
N GLY A 335 -43.51 14.99 -11.67
CA GLY A 335 -43.95 15.36 -13.01
C GLY A 335 -42.92 15.05 -14.10
N THR A 336 -41.63 15.27 -13.83
CA THR A 336 -40.55 14.97 -14.80
C THR A 336 -39.90 13.61 -14.58
N SER A 337 -40.22 12.93 -13.47
CA SER A 337 -39.59 11.67 -13.06
C SER A 337 -38.06 11.76 -12.99
N ALA A 338 -37.54 12.89 -12.54
CA ALA A 338 -36.12 13.19 -12.50
C ALA A 338 -35.72 13.89 -11.20
N ILE A 339 -34.44 13.76 -10.84
CA ILE A 339 -33.82 14.56 -9.78
C ILE A 339 -33.57 15.96 -10.34
N THR A 340 -34.14 17.00 -9.74
CA THR A 340 -34.03 18.38 -10.24
C THR A 340 -33.00 19.21 -9.48
N HIS A 341 -32.60 18.72 -8.31
CA HIS A 341 -31.63 19.33 -7.43
C HIS A 341 -30.92 18.23 -6.64
N PHE A 342 -29.60 18.30 -6.55
CA PHE A 342 -28.79 17.37 -5.77
C PHE A 342 -27.59 18.11 -5.18
N ASP A 343 -27.45 18.13 -3.86
CA ASP A 343 -26.29 18.70 -3.18
C ASP A 343 -25.73 17.76 -2.11
N GLY A 344 -24.44 17.95 -1.82
CA GLY A 344 -23.74 17.24 -0.77
C GLY A 344 -22.96 18.21 0.12
N ALA A 345 -22.85 17.87 1.40
CA ALA A 345 -22.30 18.71 2.44
C ALA A 345 -21.67 17.89 3.57
N ILE A 346 -20.86 18.54 4.39
CA ILE A 346 -20.46 18.02 5.69
C ILE A 346 -21.25 18.72 6.78
N ARG A 347 -21.77 17.93 7.73
CA ARG A 347 -22.26 18.40 9.03
C ARG A 347 -21.20 18.09 10.07
N ALA A 348 -20.49 19.13 10.54
CA ALA A 348 -19.48 18.99 11.58
C ALA A 348 -20.10 19.25 12.96
N TYR A 349 -20.00 18.27 13.86
CA TYR A 349 -20.55 18.36 15.21
C TYR A 349 -19.43 18.42 16.26
N PRO A 350 -19.49 19.39 17.19
CA PRO A 350 -18.74 19.31 18.45
C PRO A 350 -19.09 18.01 19.21
N GLN A 351 -18.12 17.44 19.91
CA GLN A 351 -18.25 16.15 20.61
C GLN A 351 -19.56 16.04 21.43
N ASP A 352 -19.84 17.02 22.30
CA ASP A 352 -21.05 17.00 23.14
C ASP A 352 -22.34 17.00 22.30
N LYS A 353 -22.37 17.75 21.20
CA LYS A 353 -23.53 17.80 20.29
C LYS A 353 -23.65 16.55 19.45
N TYR A 354 -22.53 15.88 19.18
CA TYR A 354 -22.53 14.64 18.44
C TYR A 354 -23.11 13.48 19.26
N LEU A 355 -22.83 13.44 20.57
CA LEU A 355 -23.42 12.47 21.48
C LEU A 355 -24.95 12.55 21.51
N ASP A 356 -25.50 13.76 21.47
CA ASP A 356 -26.95 13.94 21.32
C ASP A 356 -27.42 13.52 19.90
N ARG A 357 -26.65 13.87 18.86
CA ARG A 357 -26.99 13.60 17.45
C ARG A 357 -27.08 12.11 17.14
N ILE A 358 -26.16 11.29 17.64
CA ILE A 358 -26.01 9.89 17.19
C ILE A 358 -27.21 9.01 17.56
N ASP A 359 -27.94 9.38 18.62
CA ASP A 359 -29.13 8.66 19.11
C ASP A 359 -30.45 9.21 18.56
N LEU A 360 -30.42 10.32 17.80
CA LEU A 360 -31.59 10.95 17.22
C LEU A 360 -31.81 10.54 15.76
N ALA A 361 -33.07 10.42 15.36
CA ALA A 361 -33.43 10.34 13.95
C ALA A 361 -33.11 11.67 13.25
N ILE A 362 -32.74 11.62 11.96
CA ILE A 362 -32.34 12.80 11.18
C ILE A 362 -33.42 13.89 11.14
N ASP A 363 -34.70 13.53 11.25
CA ASP A 363 -35.84 14.46 11.29
C ASP A 363 -36.03 15.14 12.66
N GLN A 364 -35.33 14.67 13.70
CA GLN A 364 -35.41 15.14 15.09
C GLN A 364 -34.10 15.80 15.59
N ALA A 365 -33.00 15.61 14.86
CA ALA A 365 -31.65 16.03 15.26
C ALA A 365 -31.42 17.55 15.42
N GLY A 366 -32.30 18.39 14.89
CA GLY A 366 -32.14 19.85 14.90
C GLY A 366 -30.96 20.36 14.05
N LYS A 367 -30.54 21.62 14.28
CA LYS A 367 -29.47 22.29 13.52
C LYS A 367 -28.30 22.67 14.43
N HIS A 368 -27.58 21.66 14.92
CA HIS A 368 -26.47 21.83 15.86
C HIS A 368 -25.09 21.53 15.24
N SER A 369 -25.00 21.52 13.91
CA SER A 369 -23.77 21.29 13.15
C SER A 369 -23.28 22.57 12.46
N ASP A 370 -21.97 22.68 12.28
CA ASP A 370 -21.39 23.56 11.28
C ASP A 370 -21.58 22.94 9.89
N TYR A 371 -22.46 23.54 9.08
CA TYR A 371 -22.87 23.01 7.78
C TYR A 371 -22.00 23.57 6.64
N THR A 372 -21.27 22.68 5.96
CA THR A 372 -20.39 23.05 4.84
C THR A 372 -20.82 22.33 3.57
N LYS A 373 -21.58 23.02 2.70
CA LYS A 373 -21.92 22.50 1.37
C LYS A 373 -20.67 22.34 0.51
N LEU A 374 -20.56 21.26 -0.25
CA LEU A 374 -19.38 20.92 -1.05
C LEU A 374 -19.64 20.95 -2.55
N PHE A 375 -20.81 20.52 -2.99
CA PHE A 375 -21.18 20.53 -4.39
C PHE A 375 -22.69 20.68 -4.53
N ARG A 376 -23.13 21.10 -5.71
CA ARG A 376 -24.54 21.12 -6.11
C ARG A 376 -24.68 20.88 -7.61
N PHE A 377 -25.72 20.16 -8.00
CA PHE A 377 -26.26 20.11 -9.35
C PHE A 377 -27.68 20.65 -9.33
N ASP A 378 -27.98 21.61 -10.20
CA ASP A 378 -29.35 22.01 -10.52
C ASP A 378 -29.69 21.59 -11.97
N GLY A 379 -30.94 21.21 -12.21
CA GLY A 379 -31.41 20.72 -13.50
C GLY A 379 -31.78 19.24 -13.48
N CYS A 380 -32.45 18.77 -14.52
CA CYS A 380 -32.98 17.40 -14.57
C CYS A 380 -31.86 16.36 -14.74
N MET A 381 -31.66 15.53 -13.74
CA MET A 381 -30.71 14.42 -13.67
C MET A 381 -31.48 13.09 -13.61
N THR A 382 -31.02 12.08 -14.34
CA THR A 382 -31.61 10.74 -14.28
C THR A 382 -31.36 10.09 -12.92
N ILE A 383 -32.23 9.17 -12.54
CA ILE A 383 -32.13 8.45 -11.26
C ILE A 383 -30.81 7.66 -11.19
N ASP A 384 -30.41 7.00 -12.28
CA ASP A 384 -29.15 6.25 -12.36
C ASP A 384 -27.94 7.13 -12.10
N LEU A 385 -27.92 8.32 -12.71
CA LEU A 385 -26.81 9.27 -12.57
C LEU A 385 -26.72 9.80 -11.15
N TRP A 386 -27.87 10.13 -10.54
CA TRP A 386 -27.96 10.54 -9.15
C TRP A 386 -27.46 9.43 -8.20
N LYS A 387 -27.92 8.19 -8.38
CA LYS A 387 -27.48 7.04 -7.57
C LYS A 387 -25.98 6.81 -7.68
N ARG A 388 -25.41 6.93 -8.88
CA ARG A 388 -23.97 6.80 -9.09
C ARG A 388 -23.20 7.88 -8.34
N LEU A 389 -23.58 9.15 -8.49
CA LEU A 389 -22.95 10.26 -7.78
C LEU A 389 -23.10 10.15 -6.27
N LEU A 390 -24.26 9.69 -5.79
CA LEU A 390 -24.51 9.46 -4.37
C LEU A 390 -23.60 8.37 -3.81
N CYS A 391 -23.51 7.21 -4.47
CA CYS A 391 -22.59 6.13 -4.09
C CYS A 391 -21.13 6.61 -4.09
N ASP A 392 -20.73 7.35 -5.12
CA ASP A 392 -19.36 7.85 -5.22
C ASP A 392 -19.04 8.87 -4.13
N TYR A 393 -19.98 9.77 -3.81
CA TYR A 393 -19.79 10.76 -2.74
C TYR A 393 -19.60 10.08 -1.38
N PHE A 394 -20.41 9.05 -1.12
CA PHE A 394 -20.35 8.23 0.08
C PHE A 394 -19.40 7.02 -0.03
N LYS A 395 -18.39 7.05 -0.91
CA LYS A 395 -17.36 5.99 -0.99
C LYS A 395 -16.85 5.61 0.40
N GLY A 396 -16.75 4.32 0.70
CA GLY A 396 -16.50 3.82 2.05
C GLY A 396 -17.76 3.40 2.81
N ASN A 397 -18.95 3.78 2.37
CA ASN A 397 -20.20 3.47 3.05
C ASN A 397 -21.01 2.38 2.31
N PRO A 398 -20.92 1.10 2.72
CA PRO A 398 -21.64 0.02 2.04
C PRO A 398 -23.16 0.08 2.25
N LEU A 399 -23.64 0.87 3.23
CA LEU A 399 -25.06 0.99 3.53
C LEU A 399 -25.81 1.80 2.46
N ILE A 400 -25.09 2.59 1.66
CA ILE A 400 -25.66 3.37 0.55
C ILE A 400 -26.08 2.45 -0.60
N PRO A 401 -25.18 1.65 -1.20
CA PRO A 401 -25.60 0.69 -2.23
C PRO A 401 -26.60 -0.33 -1.66
N GLU A 402 -26.46 -0.78 -0.40
CA GLU A 402 -27.45 -1.64 0.27
C GLU A 402 -28.85 -1.03 0.23
N TYR A 403 -29.01 0.22 0.71
CA TYR A 403 -30.28 0.93 0.72
C TYR A 403 -30.88 1.08 -0.69
N LEU A 404 -30.04 1.33 -1.68
CA LEU A 404 -30.48 1.49 -3.07
C LEU A 404 -30.85 0.16 -3.74
N GLY A 405 -30.70 -0.97 -3.04
CA GLY A 405 -31.14 -2.29 -3.49
C GLY A 405 -30.01 -3.13 -4.09
N ALA A 406 -28.80 -3.03 -3.54
CA ALA A 406 -27.71 -3.89 -3.98
C ALA A 406 -27.99 -5.36 -3.82
N ALA A 407 -27.76 -6.13 -4.89
CA ALA A 407 -27.53 -7.55 -4.72
C ALA A 407 -26.32 -7.70 -3.77
N GLN A 408 -26.59 -8.22 -2.57
CA GLN A 408 -25.54 -8.73 -1.71
C GLN A 408 -25.02 -9.98 -2.43
N ASP A 409 -23.87 -9.87 -3.09
CA ASP A 409 -23.08 -11.07 -3.29
C ASP A 409 -22.63 -11.51 -1.90
N ASP A 410 -23.04 -12.72 -1.50
CA ASP A 410 -22.54 -13.42 -0.34
C ASP A 410 -21.03 -13.63 -0.54
N ILE A 411 -20.24 -12.59 -0.30
CA ILE A 411 -18.85 -12.80 0.11
C ILE A 411 -18.97 -13.27 1.56
N GLU A 412 -19.37 -14.53 1.72
CA GLU A 412 -18.87 -15.35 2.81
C GLU A 412 -17.34 -15.29 2.67
N ILE A 413 -16.74 -14.25 3.27
CA ILE A 413 -15.44 -14.43 3.86
C ILE A 413 -15.75 -15.45 4.93
N GLU A 414 -15.59 -16.74 4.61
CA GLU A 414 -15.58 -17.75 5.65
C GLU A 414 -14.69 -17.18 6.74
N PRO A 415 -15.18 -17.13 8.00
CA PRO A 415 -14.30 -16.74 9.08
C PRO A 415 -13.15 -17.73 8.99
N GLU A 416 -11.98 -17.27 8.51
CA GLU A 416 -10.75 -17.97 8.78
C GLU A 416 -10.77 -18.11 10.28
N ASP A 417 -10.93 -19.36 10.74
CA ASP A 417 -10.82 -19.72 12.13
C ASP A 417 -9.53 -19.05 12.61
N THR A 418 -9.69 -17.92 13.30
CA THR A 418 -8.64 -17.21 14.01
C THR A 418 -8.35 -18.01 15.26
N THR A 419 -8.02 -19.29 15.05
CA THR A 419 -7.03 -19.92 15.89
C THR A 419 -5.80 -19.05 15.74
N ASN A 420 -5.57 -18.23 16.77
CA ASN A 420 -4.26 -17.72 17.13
C ASN A 420 -3.31 -18.92 17.24
N LYS A 421 -2.89 -19.50 16.11
CA LYS A 421 -1.71 -20.34 16.05
C LYS A 421 -0.55 -19.36 16.08
N ASP A 422 -0.14 -19.11 17.31
CA ASP A 422 1.23 -18.84 17.66
C ASP A 422 2.15 -19.52 16.62
N VAL A 423 3.00 -18.74 15.95
CA VAL A 423 3.85 -19.18 14.82
C VAL A 423 4.90 -20.22 15.25
N SER A 424 4.77 -20.79 16.45
CA SER A 424 5.65 -21.81 16.99
C SER A 424 5.33 -23.23 16.54
N LYS A 425 4.14 -23.58 16.04
CA LYS A 425 3.84 -24.97 15.60
C LYS A 425 2.77 -25.07 14.50
N ILE A 426 3.23 -25.20 13.25
CA ILE A 426 2.44 -25.83 12.19
C ILE A 426 3.32 -26.93 11.58
N ASP A 427 3.03 -28.17 11.99
CA ASP A 427 3.38 -29.38 11.27
C ASP A 427 2.24 -29.66 10.29
N THR A 428 2.51 -29.45 9.01
CA THR A 428 1.67 -29.93 7.90
C THR A 428 2.51 -30.94 7.14
N GLU A 429 1.98 -32.15 6.96
CA GLU A 429 2.61 -33.18 6.14
C GLU A 429 2.86 -32.66 4.72
N GLU A 430 4.10 -32.76 4.25
CA GLU A 430 4.56 -32.23 2.97
C GLU A 430 3.91 -32.98 1.79
N SER A 431 3.11 -32.28 1.00
CA SER A 431 2.82 -32.72 -0.37
C SER A 431 4.05 -32.48 -1.23
N LYS A 432 4.70 -33.55 -1.71
CA LYS A 432 5.73 -33.49 -2.76
C LYS A 432 5.14 -32.84 -4.01
N SER A 433 5.49 -31.58 -4.26
CA SER A 433 5.00 -30.78 -5.39
C SER A 433 6.16 -30.49 -6.34
N GLU A 434 5.98 -30.81 -7.63
CA GLU A 434 7.01 -30.82 -8.68
C GLU A 434 7.32 -29.47 -9.35
N SER A 435 7.08 -28.32 -8.71
CA SER A 435 7.60 -27.03 -9.24
C SER A 435 8.14 -26.14 -8.11
N GLU A 436 9.43 -26.26 -7.85
CA GLU A 436 10.11 -25.65 -6.69
C GLU A 436 11.03 -24.45 -7.04
N LEU A 437 11.24 -24.11 -8.33
CA LEU A 437 12.18 -23.04 -8.68
C LEU A 437 11.60 -21.65 -8.32
N ALA A 438 12.23 -21.01 -7.35
CA ALA A 438 11.93 -19.68 -6.90
C ALA A 438 13.21 -18.88 -6.62
N VAL A 439 13.09 -17.56 -6.73
CA VAL A 439 14.15 -16.63 -6.40
C VAL A 439 13.62 -15.58 -5.42
N PHE A 440 14.41 -15.24 -4.42
CA PHE A 440 14.15 -14.12 -3.53
C PHE A 440 15.29 -13.12 -3.60
N ILE A 441 14.94 -11.85 -3.84
CA ILE A 441 15.89 -10.74 -3.87
C ILE A 441 15.57 -9.84 -2.68
N SER A 442 16.48 -9.75 -1.72
CA SER A 442 16.37 -8.82 -0.59
C SER A 442 17.48 -7.78 -0.62
N LEU A 443 17.18 -6.57 -0.17
CA LEU A 443 18.13 -5.48 -0.07
C LEU A 443 18.38 -5.13 1.40
N THR A 444 19.64 -4.96 1.77
CA THR A 444 20.01 -4.39 3.07
C THR A 444 21.05 -3.30 2.89
N HIS A 445 21.17 -2.41 3.87
CA HIS A 445 22.27 -1.45 3.87
C HIS A 445 23.58 -2.18 4.21
N SER A 446 24.65 -1.88 3.47
CA SER A 446 25.98 -2.43 3.76
C SER A 446 26.94 -1.34 4.20
N VAL A 447 27.72 -1.63 5.24
CA VAL A 447 29.05 -1.04 5.40
C VAL A 447 29.99 -1.82 4.49
N SER A 448 30.97 -1.17 3.85
CA SER A 448 31.84 -1.78 2.82
C SER A 448 32.32 -3.18 3.22
N ILE A 449 31.95 -4.18 2.43
CA ILE A 449 32.45 -5.55 2.56
C ILE A 449 33.68 -5.64 1.68
N ASN A 450 34.87 -5.70 2.27
CA ASN A 450 36.12 -5.63 1.52
C ASN A 450 36.57 -6.99 0.99
N GLU A 451 36.21 -8.07 1.69
CA GLU A 451 36.66 -9.43 1.36
C GLU A 451 35.46 -10.36 1.18
N SER A 452 35.58 -11.25 0.21
CA SER A 452 34.56 -12.28 -0.03
C SER A 452 34.59 -13.33 1.08
N CYS A 453 33.44 -13.69 1.61
CA CYS A 453 33.32 -14.61 2.74
C CYS A 453 32.12 -15.56 2.59
N ILE A 454 32.09 -16.60 3.41
CA ILE A 454 30.97 -17.51 3.57
C ILE A 454 30.43 -17.43 4.99
N GLU A 455 29.12 -17.31 5.14
CA GLU A 455 28.46 -17.16 6.43
C GLU A 455 28.56 -18.45 7.25
N GLN A 456 29.07 -18.32 8.47
CA GLN A 456 29.25 -19.43 9.40
C GLN A 456 28.06 -19.52 10.34
N SER A 457 27.67 -20.74 10.69
CA SER A 457 26.66 -21.02 11.71
C SER A 457 27.29 -21.76 12.88
N THR A 458 26.77 -21.54 14.07
CA THR A 458 27.22 -22.25 15.28
C THR A 458 26.23 -23.34 15.65
N ILE A 459 26.73 -24.55 15.87
CA ILE A 459 25.95 -25.68 16.40
C ILE A 459 26.38 -25.93 17.83
N VAL A 460 25.41 -26.17 18.71
CA VAL A 460 25.64 -26.61 20.09
C VAL A 460 25.66 -28.13 20.10
N LEU A 461 26.79 -28.71 20.50
CA LEU A 461 26.95 -30.15 20.67
C LEU A 461 26.26 -30.63 21.97
N PRO A 462 26.02 -31.94 22.14
CA PRO A 462 25.36 -32.48 23.34
C PRO A 462 26.07 -32.17 24.67
N ASP A 463 27.36 -31.86 24.61
CA ASP A 463 28.19 -31.45 25.76
C ASP A 463 28.33 -29.92 25.89
N GLU A 464 27.40 -29.18 25.29
CA GLU A 464 27.32 -27.71 25.27
C GLU A 464 28.47 -27.01 24.52
N ARG A 465 29.40 -27.74 23.90
CA ARG A 465 30.44 -27.12 23.08
C ARG A 465 29.87 -26.49 21.82
N LEU A 466 30.45 -25.35 21.44
CA LEU A 466 30.08 -24.61 20.23
C LEU A 466 30.99 -24.98 19.08
N LEU A 467 30.41 -25.50 17.99
CA LEU A 467 31.13 -25.83 16.77
C LEU A 467 30.79 -24.82 15.67
N GLN A 468 31.81 -24.21 15.07
CA GLN A 468 31.63 -23.39 13.87
C GLN A 468 31.47 -24.27 12.63
N THR A 469 30.42 -24.00 11.88
CA THR A 469 29.98 -24.85 10.76
C THR A 469 29.60 -24.05 9.53
N ILE A 470 29.73 -24.68 8.37
CA ILE A 470 29.17 -24.22 7.10
C ILE A 470 28.42 -25.39 6.45
N GLU A 471 27.22 -25.14 5.96
CA GLU A 471 26.46 -26.14 5.20
C GLU A 471 26.89 -26.09 3.73
N THR A 472 27.60 -27.12 3.27
CA THR A 472 28.17 -27.21 1.92
C THR A 472 27.86 -28.53 1.22
N GLY A 473 27.12 -29.43 1.89
CA GLY A 473 26.75 -30.74 1.34
C GLY A 473 27.86 -31.80 1.42
N CYS A 474 29.05 -31.47 1.92
CA CYS A 474 30.20 -32.38 2.09
C CYS A 474 30.68 -33.10 0.80
N GLY A 475 30.19 -32.70 -0.38
CA GLY A 475 30.46 -33.29 -1.69
C GLY A 475 31.49 -32.53 -2.54
N ALA A 476 31.26 -32.46 -3.85
CA ALA A 476 32.06 -31.67 -4.77
C ALA A 476 31.90 -30.16 -4.51
N ILE A 477 30.70 -29.70 -4.14
CA ILE A 477 30.46 -28.31 -3.74
C ILE A 477 31.37 -27.92 -2.56
N ASP A 478 31.48 -28.77 -1.54
CA ASP A 478 32.37 -28.54 -0.39
C ASP A 478 33.84 -28.37 -0.83
N LYS A 479 34.34 -29.28 -1.67
CA LYS A 479 35.71 -29.21 -2.19
C LYS A 479 35.95 -27.90 -2.94
N PHE A 480 34.99 -27.47 -3.76
CA PHE A 480 35.07 -26.21 -4.48
C PHE A 480 35.09 -25.00 -3.55
N ILE A 481 34.18 -24.92 -2.58
CA ILE A 481 34.13 -23.82 -1.61
C ILE A 481 35.43 -23.72 -0.82
N ARG A 482 35.97 -24.85 -0.34
CA ARG A 482 37.26 -24.91 0.37
C ARG A 482 38.46 -24.50 -0.49
N SER A 483 38.34 -24.55 -1.82
CA SER A 483 39.37 -24.03 -2.73
C SER A 483 39.30 -22.52 -2.95
N LYS A 484 38.19 -21.88 -2.57
CA LYS A 484 37.92 -20.45 -2.80
C LYS A 484 37.98 -19.61 -1.54
N PHE A 485 37.65 -20.18 -0.37
CA PHE A 485 37.60 -19.47 0.90
C PHE A 485 38.49 -20.13 1.94
N ASP A 486 39.09 -19.32 2.82
CA ASP A 486 39.84 -19.84 3.97
C ASP A 486 38.87 -20.34 5.05
N VAL A 487 38.55 -21.63 4.95
CA VAL A 487 37.64 -22.33 5.87
C VAL A 487 38.30 -23.59 6.45
N ALA A 488 39.63 -23.60 6.54
CA ALA A 488 40.40 -24.77 6.95
C ALA A 488 40.02 -25.27 8.35
N ASN A 489 39.66 -24.36 9.26
CA ASN A 489 39.30 -24.65 10.65
C ASN A 489 37.79 -24.75 10.91
N ILE A 490 36.97 -24.74 9.85
CA ILE A 490 35.50 -24.76 9.96
C ILE A 490 34.99 -26.12 9.55
N THR A 491 34.03 -26.66 10.30
CA THR A 491 33.41 -27.95 10.01
C THR A 491 32.40 -27.80 8.87
N SER A 492 32.53 -28.64 7.84
CA SER A 492 31.50 -28.72 6.81
C SER A 492 30.40 -29.67 7.23
N THR A 493 29.19 -29.34 6.83
CA THR A 493 28.00 -30.09 7.22
C THR A 493 27.14 -30.44 6.03
N SER A 494 26.52 -31.61 6.11
CA SER A 494 25.54 -32.11 5.16
C SER A 494 24.50 -32.95 5.87
N LEU A 495 23.35 -33.09 5.23
CA LEU A 495 22.23 -33.87 5.72
C LEU A 495 21.87 -34.93 4.67
N ASP A 496 21.59 -36.14 5.15
CA ASP A 496 21.32 -37.30 4.28
C ASP A 496 19.84 -37.35 3.85
N ASP A 497 19.30 -36.20 3.41
CA ASP A 497 17.92 -36.02 2.94
C ASP A 497 17.85 -35.51 1.48
N GLY A 498 18.99 -35.46 0.80
CA GLY A 498 19.11 -34.95 -0.58
C GLY A 498 18.85 -33.45 -0.70
N THR A 499 18.85 -32.68 0.40
CA THR A 499 18.50 -31.25 0.43
C THR A 499 19.63 -30.41 1.03
N LEU A 500 20.13 -29.44 0.27
CA LEU A 500 21.20 -28.53 0.69
C LEU A 500 20.68 -27.09 0.85
N ASN A 501 20.74 -26.55 2.06
CA ASN A 501 20.60 -25.12 2.34
C ASN A 501 22.00 -24.51 2.41
N LEU A 502 22.54 -24.11 1.27
CA LEU A 502 23.93 -23.65 1.19
C LEU A 502 24.17 -22.45 2.10
N ALA A 503 25.29 -22.47 2.84
CA ALA A 503 25.76 -21.31 3.57
C ALA A 503 25.97 -20.10 2.63
N LYS A 504 25.50 -18.92 3.04
CA LYS A 504 25.48 -17.72 2.20
C LYS A 504 26.87 -17.29 1.81
N VAL A 505 27.09 -17.10 0.51
CA VAL A 505 28.34 -16.56 -0.03
C VAL A 505 28.18 -15.08 -0.26
N THR A 506 29.06 -14.28 0.31
CA THR A 506 29.08 -12.82 0.15
C THR A 506 30.34 -12.40 -0.58
N PHE A 507 30.21 -11.69 -1.70
CA PHE A 507 31.32 -11.16 -2.46
C PHE A 507 31.71 -9.76 -1.98
N GLY A 508 33.02 -9.56 -1.78
CA GLY A 508 33.58 -8.25 -1.45
C GLY A 508 33.52 -7.26 -2.61
N ALA A 509 33.52 -5.97 -2.31
CA ALA A 509 33.54 -4.90 -3.30
C ALA A 509 34.94 -4.78 -3.92
N THR A 510 35.23 -5.58 -4.95
CA THR A 510 36.49 -5.52 -5.70
C THR A 510 36.29 -4.90 -7.08
N SER A 511 37.37 -4.40 -7.69
CA SER A 511 37.32 -3.90 -9.08
C SER A 511 37.00 -5.00 -10.11
N ASN A 512 37.11 -6.26 -9.71
CA ASN A 512 36.92 -7.43 -10.56
C ASN A 512 35.67 -8.25 -10.18
N LEU A 513 34.73 -7.65 -9.42
CA LEU A 513 33.55 -8.33 -8.88
C LEU A 513 32.85 -9.22 -9.90
N SER A 514 32.54 -8.71 -11.09
CA SER A 514 31.85 -9.48 -12.14
C SER A 514 32.63 -10.73 -12.56
N VAL A 515 33.95 -10.64 -12.68
CA VAL A 515 34.82 -11.76 -13.06
C VAL A 515 34.89 -12.77 -11.92
N GLU A 516 35.12 -12.32 -10.69
CA GLU A 516 35.18 -13.18 -9.51
C GLU A 516 33.88 -13.97 -9.30
N MET A 517 32.74 -13.30 -9.42
CA MET A 517 31.45 -13.95 -9.29
C MET A 517 31.19 -14.91 -10.47
N GLN A 518 31.54 -14.54 -11.71
CA GLN A 518 31.39 -15.42 -12.86
C GLN A 518 32.23 -16.69 -12.74
N ASP A 519 33.49 -16.56 -12.32
CA ASP A 519 34.38 -17.70 -12.05
C ASP A 519 33.83 -18.57 -10.92
N PHE A 520 33.31 -17.95 -9.86
CA PHE A 520 32.69 -18.68 -8.75
C PHE A 520 31.46 -19.47 -9.21
N ILE A 521 30.49 -18.83 -9.88
CA ILE A 521 29.25 -19.49 -10.31
C ILE A 521 29.52 -20.57 -11.35
N SER A 522 30.49 -20.38 -12.24
CA SER A 522 30.88 -21.40 -13.21
C SER A 522 31.46 -22.64 -12.51
N GLY A 523 32.39 -22.46 -11.57
CA GLY A 523 32.97 -23.57 -10.80
C GLY A 523 31.97 -24.23 -9.85
N PHE A 524 31.10 -23.44 -9.22
CA PHE A 524 30.02 -23.92 -8.37
C PHE A 524 29.01 -24.75 -9.17
N SER A 525 28.58 -24.28 -10.34
CA SER A 525 27.62 -24.99 -11.20
C SER A 525 28.15 -26.34 -11.66
N ASN A 526 29.45 -26.43 -12.00
CA ASN A 526 30.08 -27.72 -12.33
C ASN A 526 30.09 -28.68 -11.14
N SER A 527 30.37 -28.17 -9.94
CA SER A 527 30.38 -28.96 -8.71
C SER A 527 28.97 -29.41 -8.31
N LEU A 528 27.97 -28.54 -8.50
CA LEU A 528 26.56 -28.84 -8.31
C LEU A 528 26.09 -29.95 -9.26
N LEU A 529 26.44 -29.88 -10.54
CA LEU A 529 26.10 -30.94 -11.50
C LEU A 529 26.69 -32.29 -11.07
N TYR A 530 27.95 -32.29 -10.62
CA TYR A 530 28.58 -33.50 -10.10
C TYR A 530 27.82 -34.08 -8.89
N ASP A 531 27.44 -33.24 -7.93
CA ASP A 531 26.72 -33.66 -6.72
C ASP A 531 25.30 -34.16 -7.04
N ILE A 532 24.64 -33.61 -8.05
CA ILE A 532 23.36 -34.11 -8.58
C ILE A 532 23.54 -35.52 -9.16
N GLU A 533 24.56 -35.74 -9.99
CA GLU A 533 24.76 -36.98 -10.72
C GLU A 533 25.33 -38.12 -9.85
N HIS A 534 26.14 -37.78 -8.84
CA HIS A 534 26.95 -38.76 -8.11
C HIS A 534 26.66 -38.83 -6.61
N ASN A 535 26.16 -37.74 -6.00
CA ASN A 535 26.00 -37.63 -4.54
C ASN A 535 24.54 -37.52 -4.09
N GLY A 536 23.58 -37.70 -5.01
CA GLY A 536 22.15 -37.79 -4.69
C GLY A 536 21.51 -36.47 -4.26
N LEU A 537 22.11 -35.33 -4.61
CA LEU A 537 21.55 -34.02 -4.32
C LEU A 537 20.30 -33.75 -5.18
N GLN A 538 19.14 -33.59 -4.54
CA GLN A 538 17.84 -33.41 -5.20
C GLN A 538 17.35 -31.97 -5.16
N ARG A 539 17.58 -31.27 -4.04
CA ARG A 539 17.08 -29.92 -3.78
C ARG A 539 18.17 -29.03 -3.22
N ILE A 540 18.17 -27.77 -3.61
CA ILE A 540 19.17 -26.82 -3.12
C ILE A 540 18.58 -25.40 -2.98
N ALA A 541 19.00 -24.70 -1.93
CA ALA A 541 18.87 -23.27 -1.79
C ALA A 541 20.28 -22.64 -1.82
N VAL A 542 20.48 -21.64 -2.67
CA VAL A 542 21.76 -20.99 -2.95
C VAL A 542 21.63 -19.49 -2.70
N PRO A 543 22.04 -18.98 -1.52
CA PRO A 543 22.08 -17.55 -1.23
C PRO A 543 23.44 -16.95 -1.58
N ILE A 544 23.43 -15.93 -2.43
CA ILE A 544 24.60 -15.18 -2.89
C ILE A 544 24.35 -13.69 -2.69
N SER A 545 25.31 -12.99 -2.09
CA SER A 545 25.23 -11.55 -1.84
C SER A 545 26.41 -10.78 -2.42
N TRP A 546 26.17 -9.54 -2.84
CA TRP A 546 27.23 -8.60 -3.26
C TRP A 546 26.77 -7.16 -3.05
N VAL A 547 27.71 -6.22 -3.02
CA VAL A 547 27.41 -4.79 -2.85
C VAL A 547 27.27 -4.09 -4.20
N ASN A 548 26.16 -3.37 -4.39
CA ASN A 548 25.95 -2.44 -5.48
C ASN A 548 25.45 -1.10 -4.90
N ASN A 549 26.11 0.01 -5.20
CA ASN A 549 25.69 1.36 -4.75
C ASN A 549 25.32 1.45 -3.25
N LYS A 550 26.15 0.90 -2.34
CA LYS A 550 25.94 0.84 -0.88
C LYS A 550 24.79 -0.05 -0.41
N LEU A 551 24.12 -0.75 -1.32
CA LEU A 551 23.13 -1.78 -1.01
C LEU A 551 23.80 -3.15 -1.10
N LEU A 552 23.62 -3.97 -0.06
CA LEU A 552 23.87 -5.40 -0.15
C LEU A 552 22.66 -6.02 -0.86
N ILE A 553 22.87 -6.48 -2.08
CA ILE A 553 21.90 -7.27 -2.82
C ILE A 553 22.11 -8.72 -2.39
N ASN A 554 21.09 -9.37 -1.84
CA ASN A 554 21.08 -10.80 -1.64
C ASN A 554 20.13 -11.45 -2.65
N LEU A 555 20.67 -12.37 -3.45
CA LEU A 555 19.97 -13.21 -4.40
C LEU A 555 19.95 -14.63 -3.86
N SER A 556 18.78 -15.13 -3.50
CA SER A 556 18.60 -16.50 -3.03
C SER A 556 17.78 -17.31 -4.03
N ILE A 557 18.38 -18.37 -4.57
CA ILE A 557 17.75 -19.25 -5.55
C ILE A 557 17.41 -20.58 -4.86
N LYS A 558 16.15 -20.99 -4.85
CA LYS A 558 15.69 -22.26 -4.29
C LYS A 558 15.01 -23.07 -5.37
N GLY A 559 15.22 -24.39 -5.39
CA GLY A 559 14.44 -25.30 -6.20
C GLY A 559 15.04 -26.70 -6.27
N SER A 560 14.56 -27.51 -7.22
CA SER A 560 15.24 -28.76 -7.54
C SER A 560 16.66 -28.46 -8.02
N ALA A 561 17.62 -29.26 -7.60
CA ALA A 561 19.04 -29.03 -7.87
C ALA A 561 19.32 -28.88 -9.37
N ARG A 562 18.59 -29.61 -10.22
CA ARG A 562 18.70 -29.53 -11.68
C ARG A 562 18.19 -28.20 -12.25
N GLN A 563 17.05 -27.70 -11.77
CA GLN A 563 16.51 -26.40 -12.21
C GLN A 563 17.41 -25.25 -11.74
N VAL A 564 17.92 -25.32 -10.50
CA VAL A 564 18.88 -24.34 -9.98
C VAL A 564 20.16 -24.33 -10.82
N TYR A 565 20.71 -25.50 -11.15
CA TYR A 565 21.85 -25.62 -12.08
C TYR A 565 21.57 -24.94 -13.43
N GLN A 566 20.41 -25.22 -14.05
CA GLN A 566 20.05 -24.63 -15.34
C GLN A 566 19.96 -23.09 -15.31
N LEU A 567 19.49 -22.53 -14.19
CA LEU A 567 19.46 -21.08 -14.00
C LEU A 567 20.86 -20.51 -13.75
N LEU A 568 21.66 -21.15 -12.88
CA LEU A 568 23.01 -20.69 -12.53
C LEU A 568 23.94 -20.61 -13.74
N VAL A 569 23.89 -21.58 -14.66
CA VAL A 569 24.68 -21.58 -15.90
C VAL A 569 24.40 -20.36 -16.79
N LYS A 570 23.18 -19.82 -16.72
CA LYS A 570 22.75 -18.65 -17.50
C LYS A 570 22.82 -17.35 -16.70
N LEU A 571 23.14 -17.40 -15.41
CA LEU A 571 22.91 -16.29 -14.48
C LEU A 571 23.57 -14.98 -14.95
N PHE A 572 24.86 -15.01 -15.32
CA PHE A 572 25.58 -13.81 -15.79
C PHE A 572 25.25 -13.37 -17.23
N THR A 573 24.42 -14.12 -17.95
CA THR A 573 23.80 -13.62 -19.18
C THR A 573 22.52 -12.82 -18.90
N ILE A 574 21.97 -12.97 -17.68
CA ILE A 574 20.73 -12.36 -17.23
C ILE A 574 21.01 -11.17 -16.30
N ILE A 575 21.95 -11.32 -15.36
CA ILE A 575 22.30 -10.32 -14.35
C ILE A 575 23.63 -9.67 -14.66
N ASP A 576 23.71 -8.36 -14.40
CA ASP A 576 24.96 -7.62 -14.30
C ASP A 576 25.12 -7.17 -12.83
N PRO A 577 26.09 -7.70 -12.06
CA PRO A 577 26.25 -7.36 -10.65
C PRO A 577 26.67 -5.90 -10.42
N LEU A 578 27.14 -5.20 -11.46
CA LEU A 578 27.45 -3.78 -11.42
C LEU A 578 26.22 -2.89 -11.63
N LYS A 579 25.07 -3.49 -11.95
CA LYS A 579 23.79 -2.80 -12.12
C LYS A 579 22.86 -3.01 -10.93
N PRO A 580 21.98 -2.03 -10.63
CA PRO A 580 20.93 -2.21 -9.65
C PRO A 580 20.01 -3.37 -10.02
N ALA A 581 19.38 -3.99 -9.02
CA ALA A 581 18.51 -5.14 -9.22
C ALA A 581 17.31 -4.81 -10.12
N SER A 582 16.84 -3.57 -10.07
CA SER A 582 15.78 -3.06 -10.93
C SER A 582 16.09 -3.13 -12.44
N GLU A 583 17.37 -3.15 -12.85
CA GLU A 583 17.76 -3.23 -14.27
C GLU A 583 17.67 -4.65 -14.85
N TRP A 584 17.77 -5.71 -14.02
CA TRP A 584 17.81 -7.10 -14.51
C TRP A 584 16.69 -8.01 -14.00
N ILE A 585 15.90 -7.60 -13.01
CA ILE A 585 14.86 -8.44 -12.40
C ILE A 585 13.82 -8.97 -13.40
N GLU A 586 13.47 -8.19 -14.43
CA GLU A 586 12.53 -8.62 -15.49
C GLU A 586 13.08 -9.78 -16.32
N ASN A 587 14.36 -9.72 -16.66
CA ASN A 587 15.04 -10.78 -17.41
C ASN A 587 15.13 -12.04 -16.56
N LEU A 588 15.35 -11.88 -15.24
CA LEU A 588 15.39 -13.01 -14.31
C LEU A 588 14.01 -13.67 -14.16
N ALA A 589 12.94 -12.89 -13.98
CA ALA A 589 11.57 -13.40 -13.92
C ALA A 589 11.18 -14.13 -15.23
N SER A 590 11.57 -13.56 -16.37
CA SER A 590 11.36 -14.19 -17.68
C SER A 590 12.13 -15.51 -17.82
N ALA A 591 13.37 -15.56 -17.32
CA ALA A 591 14.17 -16.78 -17.34
C ALA A 591 13.59 -17.89 -16.45
N ILE A 592 13.05 -17.55 -15.28
CA ILE A 592 12.38 -18.50 -14.39
C ILE A 592 11.12 -19.06 -15.06
N THR A 593 10.28 -18.19 -15.62
CA THR A 593 9.06 -18.58 -16.35
C THR A 593 9.36 -19.48 -17.56
N ALA A 594 10.52 -19.31 -18.20
CA ALA A 594 10.94 -20.15 -19.32
C ALA A 594 11.50 -21.52 -18.89
N LEU A 595 11.97 -21.66 -17.64
CA LEU A 595 12.57 -22.89 -17.13
C LEU A 595 11.54 -23.85 -16.52
N ILE A 596 10.43 -23.32 -16.00
CA ILE A 596 9.41 -24.11 -15.33
C ILE A 596 8.00 -23.74 -15.80
N PRO A 597 7.07 -24.72 -15.89
CA PRO A 597 5.66 -24.43 -16.16
C PRO A 597 5.06 -23.51 -15.10
N ILE A 598 4.05 -22.73 -15.49
CA ILE A 598 3.28 -21.91 -14.54
C ILE A 598 2.66 -22.82 -13.48
N SER A 599 3.03 -22.55 -12.23
CA SER A 599 2.51 -23.21 -11.03
C SER A 599 1.70 -22.20 -10.20
N THR A 600 0.53 -22.61 -9.70
CA THR A 600 -0.35 -21.78 -8.85
C THR A 600 -0.20 -22.11 -7.36
N ILE A 601 0.92 -22.72 -6.99
CA ILE A 601 1.16 -23.20 -5.63
C ILE A 601 1.50 -22.02 -4.73
N ALA A 602 0.98 -22.05 -3.50
CA ALA A 602 1.27 -21.02 -2.51
C ALA A 602 2.79 -20.83 -2.34
N PRO A 603 3.29 -19.58 -2.27
CA PRO A 603 4.72 -19.33 -2.20
C PRO A 603 5.29 -19.89 -0.90
N ASP A 604 6.33 -20.72 -0.99
CA ASP A 604 7.09 -21.16 0.18
C ASP A 604 8.07 -20.05 0.61
N LEU A 605 7.62 -19.25 1.57
CA LEU A 605 8.32 -18.11 2.15
C LEU A 605 9.29 -18.50 3.28
N ASN A 606 9.66 -19.77 3.43
CA ASN A 606 10.61 -20.15 4.47
C ASN A 606 11.98 -19.49 4.27
N GLY A 607 12.49 -18.89 5.35
CA GLY A 607 13.77 -18.17 5.39
C GLY A 607 13.72 -16.67 5.05
N VAL A 608 12.60 -16.14 4.51
CA VAL A 608 12.57 -14.77 3.97
C VAL A 608 12.83 -13.69 5.04
N LEU A 609 12.53 -13.99 6.30
CA LEU A 609 12.86 -13.11 7.44
C LEU A 609 14.37 -12.95 7.64
N GLN A 610 15.16 -13.94 7.22
CA GLN A 610 16.63 -13.93 7.21
C GLN A 610 17.19 -13.39 5.88
N GLY A 611 16.32 -12.94 4.97
CA GLY A 611 16.71 -12.41 3.66
C GLY A 611 16.92 -13.47 2.59
N GLN A 612 16.70 -14.77 2.85
CA GLN A 612 17.01 -15.85 1.91
C GLN A 612 15.91 -16.91 1.85
N LEU A 613 15.90 -17.74 0.81
CA LEU A 613 15.05 -18.93 0.77
C LEU A 613 15.78 -20.12 1.41
N ALA A 614 15.04 -20.96 2.10
CA ALA A 614 15.55 -22.21 2.65
C ALA A 614 14.48 -23.30 2.63
N TYR A 615 14.89 -24.56 2.56
CA TYR A 615 14.00 -25.68 2.82
C TYR A 615 13.78 -25.84 4.32
N LYS A 616 12.52 -25.96 4.73
CA LYS A 616 12.17 -26.35 6.10
C LYS A 616 12.54 -27.82 6.26
N ARG A 617 13.06 -28.19 7.42
CA ARG A 617 13.35 -29.57 7.77
C ARG A 617 12.47 -29.94 8.95
N ALA A 618 11.67 -30.98 8.79
CA ALA A 618 10.86 -31.54 9.86
C ALA A 618 11.38 -32.94 10.22
N GLY A 619 11.38 -33.29 11.50
CA GLY A 619 11.78 -34.61 11.99
C GLY A 619 13.28 -34.80 12.23
N VAL A 620 13.67 -36.06 12.44
CA VAL A 620 15.05 -36.48 12.72
C VAL A 620 15.75 -36.78 11.41
N VAL A 621 16.77 -35.99 11.08
CA VAL A 621 17.62 -36.16 9.89
C VAL A 621 19.05 -36.50 10.32
N GLN A 622 19.69 -37.43 9.61
CA GLN A 622 21.08 -37.78 9.89
C GLN A 622 22.02 -36.65 9.47
N TYR A 623 22.79 -36.17 10.44
CA TYR A 623 23.75 -35.10 10.27
C TYR A 623 25.13 -35.68 9.97
N ARG A 624 25.75 -35.25 8.87
CA ARG A 624 27.10 -35.66 8.51
C ARG A 624 28.01 -34.44 8.62
N MET A 625 29.04 -34.58 9.45
CA MET A 625 30.05 -33.55 9.67
C MET A 625 31.38 -33.99 9.07
N LYS A 626 32.03 -33.08 8.36
CA LYS A 626 33.41 -33.21 7.92
C LYS A 626 34.26 -32.23 8.72
N LEU A 627 34.86 -32.76 9.77
CA LEU A 627 35.71 -32.05 10.71
C LEU A 627 37.10 -31.76 10.10
N PRO A 628 37.70 -30.61 10.40
CA PRO A 628 39.14 -30.38 10.20
C PRO A 628 39.99 -31.43 10.94
N ASP A 629 41.13 -31.81 10.36
CA ASP A 629 42.03 -32.82 10.95
C ASP A 629 42.45 -32.50 12.39
N SER A 630 42.62 -31.21 12.71
CA SER A 630 42.94 -30.73 14.05
C SER A 630 41.82 -31.00 15.06
N GLN A 631 40.58 -30.67 14.71
CA GLN A 631 39.38 -30.90 15.55
C GLN A 631 39.06 -32.39 15.66
N MET A 632 39.25 -33.15 14.58
CA MET A 632 39.02 -34.59 14.56
C MET A 632 39.98 -35.31 15.52
N LYS A 633 41.25 -34.88 15.56
CA LYS A 633 42.25 -35.41 16.50
C LYS A 633 41.90 -35.11 17.95
N GLU A 634 41.47 -33.88 18.25
CA GLU A 634 41.02 -33.46 19.58
C GLU A 634 39.81 -34.28 20.06
N LEU A 635 38.80 -34.47 19.21
CA LEU A 635 37.61 -35.28 19.53
C LEU A 635 37.94 -36.77 19.73
N LEU A 636 38.86 -37.33 18.94
CA LEU A 636 39.32 -38.71 19.10
C LEU A 636 40.14 -38.93 20.38
N ASP A 637 40.90 -37.91 20.79
CA ASP A 637 41.68 -37.95 22.02
C ASP A 637 40.77 -37.85 23.26
N GLU A 638 39.69 -37.05 23.19
CA GLU A 638 38.75 -36.87 24.29
C GLU A 638 37.68 -37.97 24.42
N LYS A 639 37.31 -38.64 23.32
CA LYS A 639 36.28 -39.70 23.26
C LYS A 639 34.97 -39.35 24.01
N PRO A 640 34.31 -38.23 23.68
CA PRO A 640 33.05 -37.90 24.33
C PRO A 640 31.97 -38.94 24.01
N ASP A 641 31.10 -39.25 24.98
CA ASP A 641 30.13 -40.35 24.89
C ASP A 641 29.14 -40.22 23.71
N TRP A 642 28.94 -39.00 23.21
CA TRP A 642 28.07 -38.70 22.06
C TRP A 642 28.74 -38.93 20.68
N LEU A 643 30.04 -39.21 20.64
CA LEU A 643 30.81 -39.48 19.41
C LEU A 643 30.68 -40.94 18.92
N ARG A 644 30.16 -41.84 19.77
CA ARG A 644 29.90 -43.26 19.45
C ARG A 644 28.49 -43.44 18.92
#